data_AF-A0A1Q3GTL2-F1
#
_entry.id   AF-A0A1Q3GTL2-F1
#
_cell.length_a   1.000
_cell.length_b   1.000
_cell.length_c   1.000
_cell.angle_alpha   90.00
_cell.angle_beta   90.00
_cell.angle_gamma   90.00
#
_symmetry.space_group_name_H-M   'P 1'
#
loop_
_entity.id
_entity.type
_entity.pdbx_description
1 polymer ?
#
loop_
_entity_poly.entity_id
_entity_poly.type
_entity_poly.pdbx_seq_one_letter_code
_entity_poly.pdbx_strand_id
1 'polypeptide(L)'
;MISEKQQNHDILEEELTWFREIVSRRLDEPTGKIPFDVIPSKIVRELIGSTHYEKVVHRLKLDKKDRVLLLLALARALDDESLFNLKDILSLKLNFENGEDANNMDDVIWAKRLAGGHLHQETQTFIPTLKTLLFLLCGSNRIAQQEALLHFHTRHPLFLEGIIEMHPLGSVQQGDRVVQDWINHQIFLNPSYLRYFLGGPVPQPEDDLRLPIRVLDSGLSLDDLILPDKVYSQLQPAMHFVQAGQAFFQEEGIRNKFREGFVMLLYGPPGTGKTLTASALGNSLGIKTYQLEIAQVVSKYIGETSQNMEKVFAELERAIQWLEGQMCILFIDEADAVMGKRSKVKDSKDRYANMDVSFLLQRLEKFPGLLILATNYERNMDEAFGRRIQTYLHIPLPNEDQRVQLWRNILPKNFGYSSPNLPGILAQHFALTGGHIQNILKQACLHAASDETKELEFNRHLEPYIKSEYMKKNQTYHAPRNILALLQLSPQEYTQYRHWTDALPDKMSFMPGRLPEYLAKTFKLAKSEVANLMKNVLPAQEAAQKGAVNFGHISKSLQNICEKDSNLDWEQLTQQMNAFLGNIAPAKEEAAINKTEETAKPEQKTSQQIEEEKKKAARKAKLAQETAKAFEESAQPSQPKQVPKPVIPPLDNVSQPIGQNQPVPGNGIYNADNQYTPPPAPSQYELDGNRVILNMELATNGWLRFLPEGFVYGRQEMPKNLGKFYALTEHEIKVTLQMAANLAEEEGTQRIKFSPHISEPLEILKKKLEKGSLYRDQFSSM
;
A
#
# COMPACT_ATOMS: atom_id res chain seq x y z
N MET A 1 18.72 44.22 11.33
CA MET A 1 19.09 43.11 10.44
C MET A 1 17.86 42.75 9.64
N ILE A 2 17.94 42.80 8.32
CA ILE A 2 16.85 42.35 7.43
C ILE A 2 16.66 40.84 7.70
N SER A 3 15.43 40.38 7.92
CA SER A 3 15.20 38.93 8.14
C SER A 3 15.58 38.15 6.88
N GLU A 4 16.09 36.93 7.02
CA GLU A 4 16.49 36.06 5.90
C GLU A 4 15.37 35.93 4.83
N LYS A 5 14.10 35.95 5.25
CA LYS A 5 12.95 35.95 4.33
C LYS A 5 12.85 37.21 3.48
N GLN A 6 13.10 38.37 4.07
CA GLN A 6 13.05 39.63 3.34
C GLN A 6 14.20 39.69 2.32
N GLN A 7 15.39 39.21 2.68
CA GLN A 7 16.50 39.09 1.73
C GLN A 7 16.17 38.14 0.56
N ASN A 8 15.52 37.00 0.83
CA ASN A 8 15.05 36.11 -0.24
C ASN A 8 14.06 36.81 -1.19
N HIS A 9 13.11 37.58 -0.64
CA HIS A 9 12.11 38.30 -1.45
C HIS A 9 12.75 39.41 -2.28
N ASP A 10 13.66 40.18 -1.69
CA ASP A 10 14.36 41.26 -2.39
C ASP A 10 15.14 40.73 -3.60
N ILE A 11 15.88 39.62 -3.44
CA ILE A 11 16.63 39.00 -4.55
C ILE A 11 15.70 38.40 -5.61
N LEU A 12 14.60 37.75 -5.21
CA LEU A 12 13.64 37.24 -6.18
C LEU A 12 13.02 38.36 -7.01
N GLU A 13 12.71 39.50 -6.39
CA GLU A 13 12.13 40.64 -7.11
C GLU A 13 13.14 41.33 -8.03
N GLU A 14 14.42 41.40 -7.64
CA GLU A 14 15.52 41.82 -8.51
C GLU A 14 15.61 40.91 -9.76
N GLU A 15 15.57 39.59 -9.57
CA GLU A 15 15.61 38.62 -10.68
C GLU A 15 14.36 38.66 -11.56
N LEU A 16 13.17 38.81 -10.98
CA LEU A 16 11.93 38.98 -11.74
C LEU A 16 11.92 40.31 -12.53
N THR A 17 12.50 41.37 -11.97
CA THR A 17 12.68 42.64 -12.69
C THR A 17 13.61 42.47 -13.90
N TRP A 18 14.70 41.74 -13.73
CA TRP A 18 15.57 41.37 -14.86
C TRP A 18 14.83 40.53 -15.90
N PHE A 19 14.00 39.57 -15.47
CA PHE A 19 13.17 38.77 -16.37
C PHE A 19 12.14 39.63 -17.13
N ARG A 20 11.46 40.57 -16.47
CA ARG A 20 10.54 41.54 -17.11
C ARG A 20 11.23 42.35 -18.21
N GLU A 21 12.49 42.78 -17.98
CA GLU A 21 13.29 43.48 -18.99
C GLU A 21 13.59 42.60 -20.21
N ILE A 22 13.91 41.32 -20.00
CA ILE A 22 14.13 40.34 -21.09
C ILE A 22 12.85 40.18 -21.91
N VAL A 23 11.71 39.98 -21.24
CA VAL A 23 10.41 39.86 -21.91
C VAL A 23 10.15 41.11 -22.74
N SER A 24 10.15 42.31 -22.14
CA SER A 24 9.88 43.58 -22.83
C SER A 24 10.75 43.74 -24.08
N ARG A 25 12.07 43.57 -23.97
CA ARG A 25 12.98 43.73 -25.11
C ARG A 25 12.73 42.70 -26.22
N ARG A 26 12.38 41.46 -25.86
CA ARG A 26 12.06 40.44 -26.86
C ARG A 26 10.76 40.77 -27.60
N LEU A 27 9.82 41.45 -26.95
CA LEU A 27 8.60 41.93 -27.60
C LEU A 27 8.88 43.09 -28.56
N ASP A 28 9.80 43.98 -28.20
CA ASP A 28 10.25 45.06 -29.08
C ASP A 28 11.06 44.54 -30.29
N GLU A 29 11.81 43.44 -30.11
CA GLU A 29 12.65 42.79 -31.14
C GLU A 29 12.33 41.29 -31.29
N PRO A 30 11.19 40.94 -31.92
CA PRO A 30 10.75 39.54 -32.03
C PRO A 30 11.60 38.73 -33.01
N THR A 31 12.42 39.38 -33.86
CA THR A 31 13.16 38.68 -34.91
C THR A 31 14.35 37.86 -34.40
N GLY A 32 14.92 38.20 -33.23
CA GLY A 32 16.11 37.54 -32.70
C GLY A 32 17.40 37.94 -33.40
N LYS A 33 17.45 39.13 -33.99
CA LYS A 33 18.64 39.68 -34.64
C LYS A 33 19.73 40.01 -33.62
N ILE A 34 19.35 40.40 -32.41
CA ILE A 34 20.27 40.64 -31.31
C ILE A 34 20.39 39.35 -30.49
N PRO A 35 21.58 38.74 -30.40
CA PRO A 35 21.79 37.54 -29.59
C PRO A 35 21.52 37.82 -28.10
N PHE A 36 20.98 36.82 -27.40
CA PHE A 36 20.70 36.90 -25.96
C PHE A 36 21.92 37.37 -25.14
N ASP A 37 23.11 36.90 -25.47
CA ASP A 37 24.34 37.20 -24.73
C ASP A 37 24.82 38.65 -24.89
N VAL A 38 24.33 39.35 -25.92
CA VAL A 38 24.66 40.76 -26.22
C VAL A 38 23.72 41.72 -25.49
N ILE A 39 22.64 41.21 -24.88
CA ILE A 39 21.69 42.01 -24.09
C ILE A 39 22.43 42.55 -22.86
N PRO A 40 22.71 43.87 -22.78
CA PRO A 40 23.37 44.43 -21.61
C PRO A 40 22.32 44.49 -20.51
N SER A 41 22.41 43.60 -19.53
CA SER A 41 21.64 43.65 -18.31
C SER A 41 22.46 44.41 -17.26
N LYS A 42 22.07 45.65 -16.96
CA LYS A 42 22.66 46.39 -15.82
C LYS A 42 22.38 45.71 -14.46
N ILE A 43 21.52 44.68 -14.45
CA ILE A 43 20.91 44.05 -13.28
C ILE A 43 21.47 42.63 -13.00
N VAL A 44 22.42 42.11 -13.79
CA VAL A 44 23.05 40.83 -13.41
C VAL A 44 24.06 41.07 -12.30
N ARG A 45 23.53 41.15 -11.08
CA ARG A 45 24.31 41.04 -9.86
C ARG A 45 24.96 39.66 -9.83
N GLU A 46 26.20 39.62 -9.36
CA GLU A 46 26.84 38.35 -9.02
C GLU A 46 26.10 37.77 -7.81
N LEU A 47 25.43 36.64 -8.02
CA LEU A 47 24.74 35.92 -6.97
C LEU A 47 25.81 35.33 -6.04
N ILE A 48 25.67 35.50 -4.73
CA ILE A 48 26.69 35.12 -3.73
C ILE A 48 26.29 33.83 -2.99
N GLY A 49 25.06 33.33 -3.19
CA GLY A 49 24.60 32.06 -2.58
C GLY A 49 23.94 32.22 -1.20
N SER A 50 23.56 33.45 -0.85
CA SER A 50 23.03 33.76 0.48
C SER A 50 21.55 33.40 0.66
N THR A 51 20.76 33.51 -0.40
CA THR A 51 19.32 33.27 -0.40
C THR A 51 18.94 31.90 -0.99
N HIS A 52 17.70 31.49 -0.80
CA HIS A 52 17.21 30.17 -1.21
C HIS A 52 17.28 29.99 -2.73
N TYR A 53 16.94 31.03 -3.50
CA TYR A 53 17.10 31.06 -4.96
C TYR A 53 18.57 30.94 -5.38
N GLU A 54 19.44 31.76 -4.80
CA GLU A 54 20.87 31.75 -5.11
C GLU A 54 21.52 30.40 -4.79
N LYS A 55 21.13 29.75 -3.69
CA LYS A 55 21.61 28.40 -3.32
C LYS A 55 21.33 27.40 -4.44
N VAL A 56 20.13 27.43 -5.04
CA VAL A 56 19.79 26.55 -6.18
C VAL A 56 20.64 26.88 -7.40
N VAL A 57 20.76 28.17 -7.74
CA VAL A 57 21.55 28.63 -8.90
C VAL A 57 23.01 28.19 -8.79
N HIS A 58 23.63 28.39 -7.63
CA HIS A 58 25.02 28.00 -7.36
C HIS A 58 25.20 26.49 -7.38
N ARG A 59 24.35 25.76 -6.65
CA ARG A 59 24.45 24.30 -6.52
C ARG A 59 24.35 23.61 -7.87
N LEU A 60 23.41 24.04 -8.71
CA LEU A 60 23.19 23.46 -10.03
C LEU A 60 24.06 24.11 -11.13
N LYS A 61 24.89 25.10 -10.77
CA LYS A 61 25.74 25.85 -11.69
C LYS A 61 24.97 26.42 -12.88
N LEU A 62 23.78 26.98 -12.60
CA LEU A 62 22.87 27.47 -13.62
C LEU A 62 23.44 28.70 -14.31
N ASP A 63 23.46 28.67 -15.65
CA ASP A 63 23.86 29.82 -16.45
C ASP A 63 22.73 30.84 -16.60
N LYS A 64 22.94 31.89 -17.41
CA LYS A 64 21.92 32.92 -17.65
C LYS A 64 20.66 32.36 -18.33
N LYS A 65 20.79 31.40 -19.24
CA LYS A 65 19.66 30.81 -19.99
C LYS A 65 18.83 29.92 -19.05
N ASP A 66 19.50 29.18 -18.17
CA ASP A 66 18.87 28.35 -17.14
C ASP A 66 18.07 29.18 -16.15
N ARG A 67 18.63 30.33 -15.73
CA ARG A 67 17.92 31.28 -14.87
C ARG A 67 16.66 31.81 -15.53
N VAL A 68 16.66 32.09 -16.83
CA VAL A 68 15.45 32.52 -17.56
C VAL A 68 14.39 31.42 -17.56
N LEU A 69 14.77 30.16 -17.73
CA LEU A 69 13.84 29.02 -17.60
C LEU A 69 13.23 28.95 -16.18
N LEU A 70 14.05 29.08 -15.14
CA LEU A 70 13.58 29.08 -13.76
C LEU A 70 12.67 30.27 -13.46
N LEU A 71 13.02 31.46 -13.94
CA LEU A 71 12.23 32.68 -13.75
C LEU A 71 10.93 32.66 -14.53
N LEU A 72 10.90 32.07 -15.72
CA LEU A 72 9.67 31.84 -16.48
C LEU A 72 8.69 30.95 -15.70
N ALA A 73 9.19 29.90 -15.06
CA ALA A 73 8.37 29.01 -14.21
C ALA A 73 7.92 29.71 -12.91
N LEU A 74 8.79 30.50 -12.28
CA LEU A 74 8.49 31.29 -11.08
C LEU A 74 7.46 32.38 -11.35
N ALA A 75 7.63 33.16 -12.42
CA ALA A 75 6.70 34.18 -12.87
C ALA A 75 5.31 33.57 -13.06
N ARG A 76 5.23 32.35 -13.60
CA ARG A 76 3.97 31.62 -13.74
C ARG A 76 3.35 31.23 -12.41
N ALA A 77 4.16 30.76 -11.48
CA ALA A 77 3.70 30.32 -10.18
C ALA A 77 3.23 31.49 -9.29
N LEU A 78 3.81 32.68 -9.49
CA LEU A 78 3.50 33.90 -8.77
C LEU A 78 2.42 34.78 -9.44
N ASP A 79 1.98 34.40 -10.64
CA ASP A 79 1.10 35.22 -11.50
C ASP A 79 1.68 36.63 -11.74
N ASP A 80 2.99 36.67 -12.05
CA ASP A 80 3.77 37.90 -12.19
C ASP A 80 3.38 38.74 -13.41
N GLU A 81 3.57 40.06 -13.31
CA GLU A 81 3.22 41.00 -14.38
C GLU A 81 3.99 40.79 -15.69
N SER A 82 5.19 40.22 -15.65
CA SER A 82 5.92 39.78 -16.86
C SER A 82 5.09 38.91 -17.78
N LEU A 83 4.17 38.12 -17.23
CA LEU A 83 3.30 37.25 -18.00
C LEU A 83 2.06 37.96 -18.54
N PHE A 84 1.67 39.12 -17.99
CA PHE A 84 0.61 39.95 -18.59
C PHE A 84 1.05 40.49 -19.97
N ASN A 85 2.31 40.90 -20.11
CA ASN A 85 2.84 41.34 -21.41
C ASN A 85 2.87 40.20 -22.45
N LEU A 86 3.14 38.96 -22.01
CA LEU A 86 3.05 37.76 -22.87
C LEU A 86 1.59 37.39 -23.20
N LYS A 87 0.67 37.63 -22.26
CA LYS A 87 -0.77 37.49 -22.48
C LYS A 87 -1.26 38.48 -23.54
N ASP A 88 -0.75 39.71 -23.57
CA ASP A 88 -1.09 40.73 -24.58
C ASP A 88 -0.70 40.34 -26.01
N ILE A 89 0.35 39.51 -26.19
CA ILE A 89 0.70 38.90 -27.48
C ILE A 89 -0.36 37.89 -27.91
N LEU A 90 -0.85 37.08 -26.98
CA LEU A 90 -1.87 36.07 -27.25
C LEU A 90 -3.27 36.68 -27.43
N SER A 91 -3.53 37.84 -26.82
CA SER A 91 -4.79 38.58 -26.90
C SER A 91 -4.79 39.72 -27.92
N LEU A 92 -3.73 39.89 -28.72
CA LEU A 92 -3.54 40.97 -29.70
C LEU A 92 -3.81 42.38 -29.14
N LYS A 93 -2.86 42.92 -28.39
CA LYS A 93 -2.70 44.38 -28.22
C LYS A 93 -1.28 44.86 -28.54
N LEU A 94 -0.62 44.26 -29.53
CA LEU A 94 0.58 44.85 -30.09
C LEU A 94 0.15 45.99 -31.03
N ASN A 95 0.33 47.23 -30.56
CA ASN A 95 0.25 48.42 -31.42
C ASN A 95 1.39 48.33 -32.44
N PHE A 96 1.12 47.72 -33.58
CA PHE A 96 1.95 47.98 -34.75
C PHE A 96 1.66 49.43 -35.16
N GLU A 97 2.61 50.32 -34.86
CA GLU A 97 2.65 51.68 -35.39
C GLU A 97 2.83 51.62 -36.91
N ASN A 98 1.74 51.30 -37.60
CA ASN A 98 1.41 51.56 -39.00
C ASN A 98 0.04 50.90 -39.20
N GLY A 99 -1.01 51.71 -39.11
CA GLY A 99 -2.39 51.27 -39.00
C GLY A 99 -2.83 50.31 -40.11
N GLU A 100 -2.93 49.03 -39.76
CA GLU A 100 -3.89 48.09 -40.30
C GLU A 100 -4.48 47.33 -39.11
N ASP A 101 -5.82 47.29 -39.06
CA ASP A 101 -6.59 46.78 -37.94
C ASP A 101 -6.17 45.35 -37.54
N ALA A 102 -5.86 45.15 -36.26
CA ALA A 102 -5.54 43.85 -35.65
C ALA A 102 -6.78 42.94 -35.50
N ASN A 103 -7.57 42.79 -36.57
CA ASN A 103 -8.79 41.98 -36.62
C ASN A 103 -8.63 40.66 -37.40
N ASN A 104 -7.42 40.32 -37.85
CA ASN A 104 -7.20 39.08 -38.60
C ASN A 104 -6.87 37.90 -37.65
N MET A 105 -7.73 36.87 -37.66
CA MET A 105 -7.52 35.59 -36.97
C MET A 105 -6.13 34.98 -37.28
N ASP A 106 -5.61 35.25 -38.48
CA ASP A 106 -4.30 34.80 -38.94
C ASP A 106 -3.13 35.40 -38.13
N ASP A 107 -3.26 36.64 -37.63
CA ASP A 107 -2.21 37.30 -36.82
C ASP A 107 -2.18 36.75 -35.40
N VAL A 108 -3.34 36.41 -34.81
CA VAL A 108 -3.44 35.69 -33.53
C VAL A 108 -2.79 34.31 -33.65
N ILE A 109 -3.10 33.59 -34.74
CA ILE A 109 -2.55 32.26 -35.01
C ILE A 109 -1.04 32.36 -35.26
N TRP A 110 -0.58 33.39 -35.96
CA TRP A 110 0.84 33.65 -36.23
C TRP A 110 1.62 33.97 -34.94
N ALA A 111 1.09 34.85 -34.08
CA ALA A 111 1.68 35.20 -32.78
C ALA A 111 1.74 33.99 -31.83
N LYS A 112 0.65 33.22 -31.72
CA LYS A 112 0.61 31.92 -31.02
C LYS A 112 1.64 30.94 -31.56
N ARG A 113 1.81 30.90 -32.89
CA ARG A 113 2.76 30.01 -33.56
C ARG A 113 4.21 30.46 -33.40
N LEU A 114 4.48 31.72 -33.06
CA LEU A 114 5.83 32.23 -32.80
C LEU A 114 6.23 32.14 -31.34
N ALA A 115 5.43 32.72 -30.44
CA ALA A 115 5.76 32.82 -29.02
C ALA A 115 5.45 31.55 -28.22
N GLY A 116 4.59 30.65 -28.73
CA GLY A 116 4.14 29.50 -27.95
C GLY A 116 3.33 29.89 -26.72
N GLY A 117 3.12 28.94 -25.80
CA GLY A 117 2.28 29.15 -24.62
C GLY A 117 0.77 29.11 -24.93
N HIS A 118 -0.04 28.93 -23.88
CA HIS A 118 -1.50 28.81 -23.98
C HIS A 118 -2.19 29.54 -22.83
N LEU A 119 -3.40 30.04 -23.05
CA LEU A 119 -4.22 30.58 -21.98
C LEU A 119 -5.05 29.45 -21.36
N HIS A 120 -4.99 29.35 -20.03
CA HIS A 120 -5.88 28.46 -19.29
C HIS A 120 -7.33 28.94 -19.45
N GLN A 121 -8.24 28.04 -19.82
CA GLN A 121 -9.60 28.41 -20.26
C GLN A 121 -10.40 29.14 -19.16
N GLU A 122 -10.30 28.69 -17.91
CA GLU A 122 -11.08 29.22 -16.80
C GLU A 122 -10.44 30.46 -16.16
N THR A 123 -9.15 30.39 -15.86
CA THR A 123 -8.43 31.43 -15.11
C THR A 123 -7.85 32.53 -16.01
N GLN A 124 -7.83 32.32 -17.34
CA GLN A 124 -7.21 33.23 -18.30
C GLN A 124 -5.74 33.55 -17.98
N THR A 125 -5.07 32.66 -17.24
CA THR A 125 -3.64 32.76 -16.92
C THR A 125 -2.82 32.19 -18.07
N PHE A 126 -1.74 32.87 -18.44
CA PHE A 126 -0.80 32.37 -19.45
C PHE A 126 -0.03 31.16 -18.92
N ILE A 127 0.08 30.09 -19.68
CA ILE A 127 0.87 28.90 -19.38
C ILE A 127 2.02 28.84 -20.39
N PRO A 128 3.27 29.07 -19.96
CA PRO A 128 4.42 29.02 -20.85
C PRO A 128 4.73 27.60 -21.32
N THR A 129 5.29 27.48 -22.52
CA THR A 129 5.86 26.22 -23.03
C THR A 129 7.36 26.35 -23.26
N LEU A 130 8.05 25.24 -23.55
CA LEU A 130 9.47 25.29 -23.97
C LEU A 130 9.66 26.22 -25.18
N LYS A 131 8.70 26.26 -26.09
CA LYS A 131 8.67 27.21 -27.19
C LYS A 131 8.69 28.68 -26.74
N THR A 132 7.97 29.00 -25.66
CA THR A 132 7.99 30.33 -25.05
C THR A 132 9.39 30.68 -24.56
N LEU A 133 10.07 29.75 -23.90
CA LEU A 133 11.47 29.94 -23.50
C LEU A 133 12.37 30.19 -24.72
N LEU A 134 12.27 29.35 -25.76
CA LEU A 134 13.07 29.50 -26.98
C LEU A 134 12.81 30.83 -27.69
N PHE A 135 11.56 31.30 -27.71
CA PHE A 135 11.21 32.62 -28.23
C PHE A 135 11.84 33.74 -27.39
N LEU A 136 11.77 33.65 -26.05
CA LEU A 136 12.39 34.64 -25.16
C LEU A 136 13.90 34.76 -25.41
N LEU A 137 14.58 33.63 -25.53
CA LEU A 137 16.02 33.61 -25.75
C LEU A 137 16.41 34.02 -27.18
N CYS A 138 15.72 33.50 -28.19
CA CYS A 138 16.21 33.52 -29.58
C CYS A 138 15.31 34.25 -30.59
N GLY A 139 14.15 34.78 -30.18
CA GLY A 139 13.15 35.35 -31.08
C GLY A 139 12.71 34.35 -32.16
N SER A 140 12.45 34.82 -33.38
CA SER A 140 12.08 33.98 -34.53
C SER A 140 13.25 33.30 -35.24
N ASN A 141 14.49 33.49 -34.76
CA ASN A 141 15.69 32.94 -35.39
C ASN A 141 15.77 31.42 -35.20
N ARG A 142 15.43 30.66 -36.25
CA ARG A 142 15.37 29.19 -36.21
C ARG A 142 16.70 28.51 -35.85
N ILE A 143 17.82 29.05 -36.32
CA ILE A 143 19.15 28.45 -36.07
C ILE A 143 19.47 28.62 -34.58
N ALA A 144 19.31 29.83 -34.04
CA ALA A 144 19.53 30.10 -32.63
C ALA A 144 18.56 29.31 -31.73
N GLN A 145 17.30 29.12 -32.14
CA GLN A 145 16.35 28.27 -31.41
C GLN A 145 16.80 26.79 -31.38
N GLN A 146 17.33 26.27 -32.49
CA GLN A 146 17.84 24.89 -32.54
C GLN A 146 19.06 24.70 -31.64
N GLU A 147 19.99 25.66 -31.62
CA GLU A 147 21.14 25.65 -30.71
C GLU A 147 20.71 25.71 -29.24
N ALA A 148 19.76 26.60 -28.91
CA ALA A 148 19.22 26.69 -27.55
C ALA A 148 18.45 25.42 -27.13
N LEU A 149 17.80 24.72 -28.06
CA LEU A 149 17.12 23.46 -27.78
C LEU A 149 18.08 22.34 -27.35
N LEU A 150 19.32 22.34 -27.85
CA LEU A 150 20.35 21.39 -27.41
C LEU A 150 20.73 21.58 -25.93
N HIS A 151 20.56 22.80 -25.41
CA HIS A 151 20.79 23.13 -24.01
C HIS A 151 19.67 22.58 -23.11
N PHE A 152 18.41 22.71 -23.53
CA PHE A 152 17.23 22.29 -22.75
C PHE A 152 16.74 20.87 -23.11
N HIS A 153 17.57 19.87 -22.85
CA HIS A 153 17.26 18.45 -23.03
C HIS A 153 16.68 17.79 -21.77
N THR A 154 16.14 16.58 -21.89
CA THR A 154 15.47 15.84 -20.79
C THR A 154 16.32 15.52 -19.57
N ARG A 155 17.64 15.72 -19.64
CA ARG A 155 18.60 15.54 -18.52
C ARG A 155 19.14 16.87 -17.99
N HIS A 156 18.48 17.98 -18.31
CA HIS A 156 18.83 19.28 -17.77
C HIS A 156 18.69 19.29 -16.23
N PRO A 157 19.58 19.95 -15.47
CA PRO A 157 19.57 19.92 -14.00
C PRO A 157 18.23 20.30 -13.37
N LEU A 158 17.56 21.36 -13.87
CA LEU A 158 16.25 21.79 -13.36
C LEU A 158 15.14 20.73 -13.54
N PHE A 159 15.24 19.87 -14.55
CA PHE A 159 14.27 18.79 -14.79
C PHE A 159 14.60 17.55 -13.97
N LEU A 160 15.89 17.19 -13.89
CA LEU A 160 16.35 16.04 -13.09
C LEU A 160 16.08 16.26 -11.60
N GLU A 161 16.23 17.49 -11.11
CA GLU A 161 15.93 17.87 -9.73
C GLU A 161 14.42 17.99 -9.46
N GLY A 162 13.57 17.86 -10.49
CA GLY A 162 12.12 18.06 -10.41
C GLY A 162 11.71 19.44 -9.89
N ILE A 163 12.60 20.44 -10.04
CA ILE A 163 12.29 21.85 -9.76
C ILE A 163 11.30 22.36 -10.80
N ILE A 164 11.53 21.98 -12.06
CA ILE A 164 10.66 22.28 -13.18
C ILE A 164 10.06 20.98 -13.72
N GLU A 165 8.74 20.98 -13.83
CA GLU A 165 7.95 19.90 -14.42
C GLU A 165 7.52 20.26 -15.84
N MET A 166 7.72 19.32 -16.76
CA MET A 166 7.35 19.46 -18.17
C MET A 166 6.12 18.59 -18.46
N HIS A 167 5.00 19.22 -18.81
CA HIS A 167 3.73 18.53 -19.05
C HIS A 167 3.34 18.58 -20.53
N PRO A 168 3.05 17.44 -21.19
CA PRO A 168 2.69 17.43 -22.61
C PRO A 168 1.37 18.16 -22.88
N LEU A 169 1.30 18.86 -24.01
CA LEU A 169 0.10 19.60 -24.43
C LEU A 169 -0.93 18.68 -25.11
N GLY A 170 -1.61 17.85 -24.31
CA GLY A 170 -2.54 16.85 -24.84
C GLY A 170 -1.82 15.71 -25.57
N SER A 171 -2.30 14.47 -25.40
CA SER A 171 -1.80 13.34 -26.16
C SER A 171 -2.47 13.30 -27.54
N VAL A 172 -1.79 13.72 -28.59
CA VAL A 172 -2.23 13.40 -29.96
C VAL A 172 -1.80 11.96 -30.26
N GLN A 173 -2.74 11.01 -30.15
CA GLN A 173 -2.54 9.66 -30.68
C GLN A 173 -2.67 9.71 -32.21
N GLN A 174 -1.56 9.75 -32.93
CA GLN A 174 -1.51 9.41 -34.36
C GLN A 174 -1.08 7.96 -34.50
N GLY A 175 -2.04 7.03 -34.43
CA GLY A 175 -1.76 5.59 -34.42
C GLY A 175 -0.98 5.16 -33.17
N ASP A 176 -0.05 4.20 -33.33
CA ASP A 176 0.78 3.62 -32.24
C ASP A 176 1.97 4.49 -31.80
N ARG A 177 2.12 5.71 -32.33
CA ARG A 177 3.24 6.60 -31.97
C ARG A 177 2.72 7.80 -31.18
N VAL A 178 3.15 7.88 -29.92
CA VAL A 178 3.14 9.14 -29.17
C VAL A 178 4.16 10.05 -29.83
N VAL A 179 3.70 11.00 -30.64
CA VAL A 179 4.56 12.08 -31.13
C VAL A 179 4.81 13.00 -29.93
N GLN A 180 5.95 12.84 -29.27
CA GLN A 180 6.34 13.74 -28.20
C GLN A 180 6.74 15.09 -28.81
N ASP A 181 5.82 16.05 -28.76
CA ASP A 181 6.09 17.43 -29.15
C ASP A 181 6.76 18.18 -27.99
N TRP A 182 8.04 17.85 -27.73
CA TRP A 182 8.83 18.39 -26.61
C TRP A 182 8.79 19.92 -26.52
N ILE A 183 8.84 20.60 -27.67
CA ILE A 183 8.83 22.06 -27.77
C ILE A 183 7.51 22.66 -27.24
N ASN A 184 6.40 21.93 -27.34
CA ASN A 184 5.10 22.39 -26.86
C ASN A 184 4.76 21.93 -25.44
N HIS A 185 5.67 21.25 -24.73
CA HIS A 185 5.44 20.91 -23.33
C HIS A 185 5.34 22.17 -22.47
N GLN A 186 4.35 22.18 -21.59
CA GLN A 186 4.07 23.24 -20.61
C GLN A 186 5.10 23.19 -19.49
N ILE A 187 5.54 24.37 -19.06
CA ILE A 187 6.54 24.53 -18.01
C ILE A 187 5.82 24.89 -16.70
N PHE A 188 6.03 24.09 -15.66
CA PHE A 188 5.53 24.36 -14.31
C PHE A 188 6.67 24.33 -13.29
N LEU A 189 6.58 25.20 -12.29
CA LEU A 189 7.41 25.11 -11.10
C LEU A 189 6.77 24.13 -10.12
N ASN A 190 7.58 23.23 -9.55
CA ASN A 190 7.11 22.37 -8.47
C ASN A 190 6.71 23.23 -7.24
N PRO A 191 5.48 23.06 -6.71
CA PRO A 191 4.97 23.87 -5.60
C PRO A 191 5.85 23.89 -4.35
N SER A 192 6.54 22.79 -4.03
CA SER A 192 7.43 22.73 -2.87
C SER A 192 8.63 23.66 -3.05
N TYR A 193 9.14 23.78 -4.27
CA TYR A 193 10.22 24.71 -4.59
C TYR A 193 9.76 26.17 -4.61
N LEU A 194 8.53 26.46 -5.04
CA LEU A 194 7.94 27.80 -4.89
C LEU A 194 8.00 28.26 -3.42
N ARG A 195 7.53 27.41 -2.51
CA ARG A 195 7.54 27.69 -1.07
C ARG A 195 8.97 27.87 -0.55
N TYR A 196 9.92 27.05 -0.99
CA TYR A 196 11.33 27.18 -0.64
C TYR A 196 11.92 28.52 -1.09
N PHE A 197 11.70 28.92 -2.35
CA PHE A 197 12.19 30.20 -2.87
C PHE A 197 11.64 31.40 -2.10
N LEU A 198 10.37 31.33 -1.67
CA LEU A 198 9.75 32.35 -0.82
C LEU A 198 10.25 32.38 0.64
N GLY A 199 11.29 31.59 0.98
CA GLY A 199 11.88 31.51 2.31
C GLY A 199 11.24 30.47 3.24
N GLY A 200 10.61 29.44 2.65
CA GLY A 200 10.18 28.24 3.34
C GLY A 200 11.31 27.22 3.52
N PRO A 201 11.04 26.09 4.22
CA PRO A 201 12.02 25.04 4.43
C PRO A 201 12.41 24.34 3.11
N VAL A 202 13.56 23.67 3.10
CA VAL A 202 14.01 22.82 1.98
C VAL A 202 12.91 21.82 1.64
N PRO A 203 12.52 21.67 0.35
CA PRO A 203 11.51 20.72 -0.08
C PRO A 203 11.82 19.31 0.43
N GLN A 204 10.85 18.67 1.05
CA GLN A 204 10.96 17.28 1.48
C GLN A 204 10.06 16.38 0.64
N PRO A 205 10.38 15.09 0.48
CA PRO A 205 9.56 14.15 -0.28
C PRO A 205 8.10 14.10 0.18
N GLU A 206 7.85 14.22 1.48
CA GLU A 206 6.50 14.21 2.05
C GLU A 206 5.67 15.47 1.76
N ASP A 207 6.28 16.54 1.25
CA ASP A 207 5.56 17.75 0.83
C ASP A 207 4.80 17.51 -0.50
N ASP A 208 5.21 16.52 -1.31
CA ASP A 208 4.51 16.17 -2.56
C ASP A 208 3.44 15.10 -2.30
N LEU A 209 2.19 15.56 -2.14
CA LEU A 209 1.02 14.70 -1.91
C LEU A 209 0.70 13.73 -3.08
N ARG A 210 1.34 13.89 -4.25
CA ARG A 210 1.18 12.97 -5.38
C ARG A 210 2.06 11.72 -5.23
N LEU A 211 3.06 11.76 -4.35
CA LEU A 211 3.93 10.62 -4.10
C LEU A 211 3.25 9.64 -3.16
N PRO A 212 3.24 8.33 -3.48
CA PRO A 212 2.64 7.30 -2.64
C PRO A 212 3.55 6.92 -1.46
N ILE A 213 4.00 7.92 -0.70
CA ILE A 213 4.84 7.75 0.48
C ILE A 213 4.26 8.50 1.67
N ARG A 214 4.58 8.04 2.88
CA ARG A 214 4.29 8.75 4.13
C ARG A 214 5.46 8.67 5.08
N VAL A 215 5.60 9.66 5.96
CA VAL A 215 6.59 9.60 7.04
C VAL A 215 6.11 8.58 8.09
N LEU A 216 6.99 7.64 8.44
CA LEU A 216 6.76 6.62 9.45
C LEU A 216 7.48 7.00 10.75
N ASP A 217 6.81 7.78 11.58
CA ASP A 217 7.30 8.19 12.89
C ASP A 217 6.38 7.70 14.01
N SER A 218 6.94 6.90 14.90
CA SER A 218 6.26 6.37 16.10
C SER A 218 6.58 7.17 17.35
N GLY A 219 7.54 8.12 17.30
CA GLY A 219 8.11 8.81 18.44
C GLY A 219 8.96 7.92 19.38
N LEU A 220 9.12 6.64 19.05
CA LEU A 220 9.91 5.68 19.84
C LEU A 220 11.31 5.53 19.26
N SER A 221 12.26 5.19 20.12
CA SER A 221 13.62 4.80 19.78
C SER A 221 13.82 3.28 19.95
N LEU A 222 14.98 2.75 19.55
CA LEU A 222 15.31 1.33 19.73
C LEU A 222 15.36 0.94 21.21
N ASP A 223 15.73 1.87 22.10
CA ASP A 223 15.79 1.64 23.55
C ASP A 223 14.40 1.47 24.17
N ASP A 224 13.36 1.99 23.51
CA ASP A 224 11.96 1.80 23.91
C ASP A 224 11.39 0.44 23.47
N LEU A 225 12.09 -0.29 22.59
CA LEU A 225 11.65 -1.57 22.07
C LEU A 225 12.17 -2.74 22.91
N ILE A 226 11.26 -3.69 23.17
CA ILE A 226 11.60 -4.96 23.80
C ILE A 226 12.03 -5.94 22.71
N LEU A 227 13.34 -5.96 22.42
CA LEU A 227 13.94 -6.84 21.42
C LEU A 227 14.89 -7.85 22.08
N PRO A 228 14.99 -9.10 21.58
CA PRO A 228 16.06 -10.02 21.98
C PRO A 228 17.45 -9.49 21.60
N ASP A 229 18.48 -9.74 22.42
CA ASP A 229 19.87 -9.31 22.15
C ASP A 229 20.39 -9.74 20.77
N LYS A 230 19.95 -10.92 20.31
CA LYS A 230 20.28 -11.45 18.98
C LYS A 230 19.74 -10.56 17.86
N VAL A 231 18.53 -10.03 18.02
CA VAL A 231 17.90 -9.11 17.06
C VAL A 231 18.66 -7.79 17.04
N TYR A 232 19.02 -7.27 18.22
CA TYR A 232 19.82 -6.04 18.31
C TYR A 232 21.19 -6.19 17.62
N SER A 233 21.87 -7.32 17.83
CA SER A 233 23.15 -7.63 17.17
C SER A 233 23.02 -7.71 15.65
N GLN A 234 21.88 -8.18 15.14
CA GLN A 234 21.59 -8.25 13.70
C GLN A 234 21.27 -6.88 13.07
N LEU A 235 20.89 -5.86 13.87
CA LEU A 235 20.68 -4.49 13.38
C LEU A 235 22.00 -3.73 13.16
N GLN A 236 23.09 -4.14 13.82
CA GLN A 236 24.39 -3.45 13.80
C GLN A 236 24.92 -3.13 12.39
N PRO A 237 24.88 -4.05 11.40
CA PRO A 237 25.35 -3.74 10.05
C PRO A 237 24.62 -2.56 9.39
N ALA A 238 23.30 -2.46 9.59
CA ALA A 238 22.52 -1.33 9.07
C ALA A 238 22.82 -0.03 9.82
N MET A 239 23.03 -0.10 11.14
CA MET A 239 23.44 1.07 11.93
C MET A 239 24.80 1.59 11.48
N HIS A 240 25.78 0.72 11.27
CA HIS A 240 27.09 1.09 10.72
C HIS A 240 26.98 1.71 9.33
N PHE A 241 26.12 1.15 8.47
CA PHE A 241 25.88 1.72 7.15
C PHE A 241 25.34 3.15 7.23
N VAL A 242 24.36 3.43 8.09
CA VAL A 242 23.82 4.79 8.23
C VAL A 242 24.84 5.76 8.84
N GLN A 243 25.60 5.31 9.84
CA GLN A 243 26.54 6.18 10.57
C GLN A 243 27.83 6.49 9.80
N ALA A 244 28.35 5.52 9.04
CA ALA A 244 29.64 5.65 8.36
C ALA A 244 29.53 5.64 6.83
N GLY A 245 28.39 5.21 6.27
CA GLY A 245 28.22 4.99 4.84
C GLY A 245 28.38 6.26 4.01
N GLN A 246 27.87 7.41 4.47
CA GLN A 246 27.98 8.68 3.74
C GLN A 246 29.46 9.04 3.49
N ALA A 247 30.29 9.03 4.54
CA ALA A 247 31.72 9.29 4.42
C ALA A 247 32.43 8.20 3.60
N PHE A 248 32.10 6.93 3.85
CA PHE A 248 32.68 5.79 3.15
C PHE A 248 32.45 5.86 1.63
N PHE A 249 31.25 6.16 1.16
CA PHE A 249 30.97 6.27 -0.27
C PHE A 249 31.48 7.58 -0.90
N GLN A 250 31.91 8.57 -0.12
CA GLN A 250 32.58 9.76 -0.67
C GLN A 250 34.05 9.49 -1.04
N GLU A 251 34.67 8.43 -0.51
CA GLU A 251 36.05 8.09 -0.82
C GLU A 251 36.24 7.61 -2.28
N GLU A 252 37.36 8.03 -2.88
CA GLU A 252 37.65 7.76 -4.28
C GLU A 252 37.85 6.26 -4.54
N GLY A 253 37.17 5.74 -5.57
CA GLY A 253 37.26 4.34 -5.97
C GLY A 253 36.35 3.37 -5.20
N ILE A 254 35.65 3.81 -4.13
CA ILE A 254 34.70 2.97 -3.37
C ILE A 254 33.39 2.79 -4.13
N ARG A 255 32.80 3.87 -4.66
CA ARG A 255 31.53 3.83 -5.43
C ARG A 255 31.56 2.91 -6.64
N ASN A 256 32.74 2.69 -7.21
CA ASN A 256 32.91 1.80 -8.38
C ASN A 256 32.98 0.31 -7.98
N LYS A 257 33.25 0.00 -6.72
CA LYS A 257 33.43 -1.37 -6.21
C LYS A 257 32.22 -1.86 -5.40
N PHE A 258 31.53 -0.96 -4.72
CA PHE A 258 30.42 -1.28 -3.84
C PHE A 258 29.19 -0.45 -4.19
N ARG A 259 28.02 -1.03 -3.94
CA ARG A 259 26.73 -0.34 -4.13
C ARG A 259 26.45 0.58 -2.95
N GLU A 260 25.89 1.74 -3.24
CA GLU A 260 25.60 2.78 -2.24
C GLU A 260 24.42 2.46 -1.31
N GLY A 261 23.61 1.43 -1.63
CA GLY A 261 22.42 1.05 -0.86
C GLY A 261 22.62 -0.14 0.07
N PHE A 262 21.83 -0.18 1.15
CA PHE A 262 21.76 -1.31 2.08
C PHE A 262 20.34 -1.85 2.18
N VAL A 263 20.17 -3.16 2.04
CA VAL A 263 18.86 -3.83 2.04
C VAL A 263 18.75 -4.78 3.24
N MET A 264 17.71 -4.57 4.03
CA MET A 264 17.36 -5.39 5.19
C MET A 264 15.95 -5.97 5.02
N LEU A 265 15.78 -7.24 5.39
CA LEU A 265 14.49 -7.90 5.46
C LEU A 265 14.09 -8.18 6.91
N LEU A 266 12.99 -7.60 7.35
CA LEU A 266 12.28 -7.92 8.58
C LEU A 266 11.25 -9.01 8.31
N TYR A 267 11.34 -10.14 9.01
CA TYR A 267 10.37 -11.21 8.85
C TYR A 267 9.98 -11.84 10.18
N GLY A 268 8.75 -12.37 10.23
CA GLY A 268 8.20 -13.00 11.41
C GLY A 268 6.68 -12.88 11.46
N PRO A 269 6.04 -13.44 12.49
CA PRO A 269 4.58 -13.41 12.62
C PRO A 269 3.98 -11.99 12.59
N PRO A 270 2.71 -11.83 12.21
CA PRO A 270 2.05 -10.54 12.24
C PRO A 270 1.96 -9.99 13.67
N GLY A 271 2.10 -8.67 13.81
CA GLY A 271 1.98 -7.99 15.11
C GLY A 271 3.17 -8.14 16.06
N THR A 272 4.34 -8.61 15.59
CA THR A 272 5.58 -8.68 16.39
C THR A 272 6.39 -7.39 16.41
N GLY A 273 5.98 -6.35 15.67
CA GLY A 273 6.63 -5.03 15.71
C GLY A 273 7.59 -4.74 14.56
N LYS A 274 7.48 -5.41 13.40
CA LYS A 274 8.31 -5.14 12.21
C LYS A 274 8.30 -3.66 11.79
N THR A 275 7.11 -3.12 11.56
CA THR A 275 6.89 -1.70 11.20
C THR A 275 7.40 -0.75 12.29
N LEU A 276 7.18 -1.11 13.56
CA LEU A 276 7.64 -0.32 14.71
C LEU A 276 9.17 -0.30 14.80
N THR A 277 9.83 -1.42 14.50
CA THR A 277 11.29 -1.55 14.49
C THR A 277 11.92 -0.66 13.42
N ALA A 278 11.33 -0.59 12.22
CA ALA A 278 11.81 0.29 11.16
C ALA A 278 11.71 1.77 11.56
N SER A 279 10.57 2.18 12.14
CA SER A 279 10.38 3.54 12.64
C SER A 279 11.37 3.89 13.76
N ALA A 280 11.50 3.01 14.76
CA ALA A 280 12.40 3.21 15.90
C ALA A 280 13.88 3.26 15.51
N LEU A 281 14.27 2.46 14.51
CA LEU A 281 15.62 2.49 13.94
C LEU A 281 15.92 3.87 13.33
N GLY A 282 15.00 4.42 12.52
CA GLY A 282 15.15 5.76 11.95
C GLY A 282 15.29 6.84 13.02
N ASN A 283 14.41 6.81 14.03
CA ASN A 283 14.43 7.75 15.15
C ASN A 283 15.74 7.69 15.95
N SER A 284 16.26 6.47 16.20
CA SER A 284 17.53 6.28 16.93
C SER A 284 18.75 6.75 16.15
N LEU A 285 18.67 6.69 14.81
CA LEU A 285 19.74 7.12 13.91
C LEU A 285 19.60 8.59 13.47
N GLY A 286 18.52 9.28 13.87
CA GLY A 286 18.25 10.66 13.47
C GLY A 286 17.98 10.83 11.97
N ILE A 287 17.49 9.78 11.30
CA ILE A 287 17.16 9.81 9.86
C ILE A 287 15.67 9.55 9.64
N LYS A 288 15.11 10.17 8.59
CA LYS A 288 13.70 10.00 8.25
C LYS A 288 13.41 8.61 7.71
N THR A 289 12.27 8.05 8.11
CA THR A 289 11.73 6.80 7.58
C THR A 289 10.51 7.09 6.73
N TYR A 290 10.56 6.76 5.45
CA TYR A 290 9.46 6.86 4.51
C TYR A 290 8.84 5.48 4.29
N GLN A 291 7.55 5.33 4.53
CA GLN A 291 6.81 4.13 4.16
C GLN A 291 6.21 4.28 2.77
N LEU A 292 6.50 3.33 1.88
CA LEU A 292 5.86 3.21 0.58
C LEU A 292 4.46 2.62 0.71
N GLU A 293 3.47 3.30 0.13
CA GLU A 293 2.09 2.80 0.06
C GLU A 293 1.90 1.95 -1.20
N ILE A 294 2.24 0.66 -1.11
CA ILE A 294 2.18 -0.29 -2.24
C ILE A 294 0.83 -0.27 -2.95
N ALA A 295 -0.29 -0.13 -2.22
CA ALA A 295 -1.62 -0.12 -2.80
C ALA A 295 -1.86 1.05 -3.77
N GLN A 296 -1.17 2.18 -3.58
CA GLN A 296 -1.23 3.32 -4.51
C GLN A 296 -0.27 3.17 -5.69
N VAL A 297 0.79 2.38 -5.50
CA VAL A 297 1.82 2.13 -6.51
C VAL A 297 1.38 1.07 -7.52
N VAL A 298 0.74 -0.02 -7.06
CA VAL A 298 0.35 -1.16 -7.88
C VAL A 298 -0.93 -0.81 -8.64
N SER A 299 -0.76 -0.34 -9.88
CA SER A 299 -1.86 -0.03 -10.78
C SER A 299 -2.28 -1.27 -11.60
N LYS A 300 -3.52 -1.26 -12.11
CA LYS A 300 -4.00 -2.26 -13.09
C LYS A 300 -3.38 -2.07 -14.48
N TYR A 301 -2.65 -0.98 -14.69
CA TYR A 301 -2.11 -0.57 -15.99
C TYR A 301 -0.61 -0.87 -16.05
N ILE A 302 -0.22 -1.68 -17.04
CA ILE A 302 1.17 -2.08 -17.30
C ILE A 302 2.05 -0.83 -17.50
N GLY A 303 3.19 -0.75 -16.81
CA GLY A 303 4.16 0.36 -16.91
C GLY A 303 3.91 1.60 -16.05
N GLU A 304 2.67 1.88 -15.61
CA GLU A 304 2.38 3.03 -14.74
C GLU A 304 2.93 2.83 -13.32
N THR A 305 2.89 1.59 -12.83
CA THR A 305 3.51 1.17 -11.55
C THR A 305 5.01 1.51 -11.53
N SER A 306 5.71 1.20 -12.64
CA SER A 306 7.15 1.46 -12.80
C SER A 306 7.45 2.97 -12.85
N GLN A 307 6.60 3.77 -13.51
CA GLN A 307 6.75 5.23 -13.54
C GLN A 307 6.51 5.88 -12.18
N ASN A 308 5.49 5.44 -11.43
CA ASN A 308 5.21 5.98 -10.10
C ASN A 308 6.32 5.62 -9.12
N MET A 309 6.87 4.40 -9.20
CA MET A 309 8.05 4.02 -8.42
C MET A 309 9.26 4.88 -8.77
N GLU A 310 9.55 5.08 -10.05
CA GLU A 310 10.70 5.91 -10.45
C GLU A 310 10.59 7.33 -9.90
N LYS A 311 9.39 7.92 -9.89
CA LYS A 311 9.16 9.24 -9.27
C LYS A 311 9.49 9.24 -7.77
N VAL A 312 9.07 8.20 -7.03
CA VAL A 312 9.38 8.06 -5.60
C VAL A 312 10.88 7.96 -5.37
N PHE A 313 11.58 7.06 -6.07
CA PHE A 313 13.03 6.92 -5.93
C PHE A 313 13.76 8.20 -6.30
N ALA A 314 13.36 8.85 -7.39
CA ALA A 314 13.96 10.11 -7.81
C ALA A 314 13.77 11.21 -6.75
N GLU A 315 12.59 11.32 -6.12
CA GLU A 315 12.38 12.31 -5.05
C GLU A 315 13.21 12.00 -3.80
N LEU A 316 13.28 10.73 -3.39
CA LEU A 316 14.09 10.33 -2.23
C LEU A 316 15.59 10.56 -2.48
N GLU A 317 16.08 10.22 -3.66
CA GLU A 317 17.47 10.49 -4.07
C GLU A 317 17.78 11.99 -4.06
N ARG A 318 16.85 12.81 -4.55
CA ARG A 318 16.97 14.27 -4.50
C ARG A 318 17.00 14.78 -3.06
N ALA A 319 16.16 14.25 -2.18
CA ALA A 319 16.17 14.62 -0.77
C ALA A 319 17.50 14.26 -0.08
N ILE A 320 18.06 13.08 -0.37
CA ILE A 320 19.39 12.68 0.12
C ILE A 320 20.46 13.68 -0.35
N GLN A 321 20.43 14.09 -1.62
CA GLN A 321 21.37 15.07 -2.16
C GLN A 321 21.20 16.46 -1.53
N TRP A 322 19.96 16.90 -1.30
CA TRP A 322 19.64 18.16 -0.64
C TRP A 322 20.11 18.22 0.82
N LEU A 323 20.10 17.08 1.51
CA LEU A 323 20.53 16.96 2.90
C LEU A 323 22.01 16.56 3.00
N GLU A 324 22.85 17.05 2.07
CA GLU A 324 24.31 16.84 2.02
C GLU A 324 24.75 15.36 1.99
N GLY A 325 23.86 14.45 1.60
CA GLY A 325 24.09 13.00 1.60
C GLY A 325 23.60 12.29 2.85
N GLN A 326 22.83 12.96 3.73
CA GLN A 326 22.16 12.30 4.85
C GLN A 326 21.20 11.24 4.31
N MET A 327 21.46 9.99 4.71
CA MET A 327 20.66 8.84 4.29
C MET A 327 19.24 8.92 4.86
N CYS A 328 18.30 8.25 4.18
CA CYS A 328 16.96 8.01 4.70
C CYS A 328 16.61 6.52 4.62
N ILE A 329 15.56 6.12 5.36
CA ILE A 329 15.02 4.77 5.33
C ILE A 329 13.84 4.73 4.38
N LEU A 330 13.83 3.81 3.42
CA LEU A 330 12.63 3.44 2.66
C LEU A 330 12.09 2.14 3.23
N PHE A 331 10.90 2.19 3.84
CA PHE A 331 10.21 1.05 4.41
C PHE A 331 9.11 0.56 3.47
N ILE A 332 9.11 -0.75 3.17
CA ILE A 332 8.09 -1.41 2.36
C ILE A 332 7.49 -2.54 3.20
N ASP A 333 6.24 -2.36 3.61
CA ASP A 333 5.48 -3.39 4.34
C ASP A 333 4.84 -4.38 3.37
N GLU A 334 4.51 -5.59 3.81
CA GLU A 334 3.92 -6.63 2.96
C GLU A 334 4.69 -6.85 1.64
N ALA A 335 6.02 -6.84 1.74
CA ALA A 335 6.88 -6.82 0.57
C ALA A 335 6.74 -8.08 -0.30
N ASP A 336 6.13 -9.15 0.21
CA ASP A 336 5.73 -10.33 -0.57
C ASP A 336 4.67 -10.04 -1.64
N ALA A 337 3.87 -8.97 -1.50
CA ALA A 337 2.95 -8.51 -2.54
C ALA A 337 3.69 -8.01 -3.80
N VAL A 338 4.90 -7.47 -3.62
CA VAL A 338 5.72 -6.89 -4.70
C VAL A 338 6.84 -7.85 -5.13
N MET A 339 7.34 -8.68 -4.21
CA MET A 339 8.49 -9.57 -4.39
C MET A 339 8.12 -11.06 -4.43
N GLY A 340 6.83 -11.36 -4.60
CA GLY A 340 6.32 -12.73 -4.70
C GLY A 340 6.97 -13.50 -5.86
N LYS A 341 7.03 -14.82 -5.73
CA LYS A 341 7.56 -15.71 -6.79
C LYS A 341 6.90 -15.40 -8.13
N ARG A 342 7.74 -15.26 -9.16
CA ARG A 342 7.30 -15.10 -10.55
C ARG A 342 6.26 -16.15 -10.90
N SER A 343 5.12 -15.72 -11.43
CA SER A 343 4.13 -16.66 -11.96
C SER A 343 4.75 -17.42 -13.13
N LYS A 344 4.49 -18.73 -13.23
CA LYS A 344 4.86 -19.49 -14.43
C LYS A 344 4.16 -18.83 -15.61
N VAL A 345 4.95 -18.30 -16.54
CA VAL A 345 4.45 -17.62 -17.75
C VAL A 345 3.50 -18.56 -18.49
N LYS A 346 2.21 -18.26 -18.46
CA LYS A 346 1.20 -18.95 -19.28
C LYS A 346 0.67 -18.05 -20.38
N ASP A 347 0.71 -16.73 -20.18
CA ASP A 347 0.19 -15.76 -21.13
C ASP A 347 1.16 -14.57 -21.35
N SER A 348 0.92 -13.78 -22.40
CA SER A 348 1.67 -12.55 -22.70
C SER A 348 1.59 -11.52 -21.56
N LYS A 349 0.43 -11.41 -20.90
CA LYS A 349 0.22 -10.54 -19.72
C LYS A 349 1.13 -10.90 -18.53
N ASP A 350 1.40 -12.18 -18.31
CA ASP A 350 2.31 -12.63 -17.26
C ASP A 350 3.76 -12.22 -17.54
N ARG A 351 4.17 -12.11 -18.82
CA ARG A 351 5.52 -11.65 -19.17
C ARG A 351 5.72 -10.17 -18.83
N TYR A 352 4.74 -9.33 -19.14
CA TYR A 352 4.82 -7.90 -18.84
C TYR A 352 4.80 -7.64 -17.33
N ALA A 353 3.94 -8.33 -16.58
CA ALA A 353 3.94 -8.25 -15.11
C ALA A 353 5.28 -8.68 -14.49
N ASN A 354 5.88 -9.77 -14.98
CA ASN A 354 7.19 -10.23 -14.51
C ASN A 354 8.35 -9.28 -14.90
N MET A 355 8.21 -8.54 -16.01
CA MET A 355 9.19 -7.53 -16.45
C MET A 355 9.13 -6.28 -15.57
N ASP A 356 7.93 -5.78 -15.25
CA ASP A 356 7.73 -4.65 -14.34
C ASP A 356 8.27 -4.96 -12.93
N VAL A 357 8.01 -6.16 -12.41
CA VAL A 357 8.60 -6.62 -11.12
C VAL A 357 10.12 -6.65 -11.20
N SER A 358 10.71 -7.14 -12.30
CA SER A 358 12.17 -7.20 -12.44
C SER A 358 12.81 -5.81 -12.46
N PHE A 359 12.18 -4.85 -13.13
CA PHE A 359 12.62 -3.45 -13.11
C PHE A 359 12.53 -2.85 -11.70
N LEU A 360 11.44 -3.13 -10.97
CA LEU A 360 11.25 -2.64 -9.61
C LEU A 360 12.32 -3.20 -8.65
N LEU A 361 12.63 -4.50 -8.74
CA LEU A 361 13.74 -5.10 -7.98
C LEU A 361 15.10 -4.48 -8.36
N GLN A 362 15.28 -4.22 -9.67
CA GLN A 362 16.23 -3.27 -10.28
C GLN A 362 16.47 -2.03 -9.41
N ARG A 363 15.38 -1.28 -9.25
CA ARG A 363 15.41 0.05 -8.66
C ARG A 363 15.59 0.03 -7.16
N LEU A 364 14.94 -0.91 -6.46
CA LEU A 364 15.12 -1.16 -5.03
C LEU A 364 16.59 -1.41 -4.66
N GLU A 365 17.30 -2.18 -5.48
CA GLU A 365 18.72 -2.49 -5.29
C GLU A 365 19.65 -1.28 -5.46
N LYS A 366 19.21 -0.25 -6.19
CA LYS A 366 20.00 0.95 -6.49
C LYS A 366 19.72 2.12 -5.54
N PHE A 367 18.74 2.01 -4.66
CA PHE A 367 18.41 3.07 -3.73
C PHE A 367 19.61 3.40 -2.83
N PRO A 368 20.14 4.64 -2.82
CA PRO A 368 21.37 5.00 -2.11
C PRO A 368 21.16 5.23 -0.59
N GLY A 369 20.17 4.57 -0.01
CA GLY A 369 19.80 4.66 1.41
C GLY A 369 19.57 3.28 2.03
N LEU A 370 18.91 3.26 3.18
CA LEU A 370 18.56 2.02 3.87
C LEU A 370 17.17 1.55 3.43
N LEU A 371 17.11 0.50 2.64
CA LEU A 371 15.86 -0.16 2.26
C LEU A 371 15.50 -1.23 3.29
N ILE A 372 14.37 -1.05 3.98
CA ILE A 372 13.83 -2.03 4.92
C ILE A 372 12.56 -2.63 4.33
N LEU A 373 12.58 -3.93 4.14
CA LEU A 373 11.46 -4.71 3.64
C LEU A 373 10.84 -5.48 4.80
N ALA A 374 9.53 -5.51 4.94
CA ALA A 374 8.85 -6.35 5.93
C ALA A 374 7.94 -7.37 5.25
N THR A 375 7.97 -8.61 5.74
CA THR A 375 7.04 -9.66 5.30
C THR A 375 6.62 -10.58 6.44
N ASN A 376 5.44 -11.16 6.32
CA ASN A 376 5.01 -12.26 7.19
C ASN A 376 5.45 -13.64 6.64
N TYR A 377 5.84 -13.71 5.36
CA TYR A 377 6.05 -14.98 4.62
C TYR A 377 7.39 -15.00 3.87
N GLU A 378 8.49 -15.20 4.59
CA GLU A 378 9.86 -15.27 4.02
C GLU A 378 9.96 -16.23 2.81
N ARG A 379 9.30 -17.39 2.89
CA ARG A 379 9.38 -18.46 1.85
C ARG A 379 8.76 -18.09 0.50
N ASN A 380 7.99 -17.01 0.43
CA ASN A 380 7.29 -16.57 -0.77
C ASN A 380 8.11 -15.59 -1.62
N MET A 381 9.28 -15.18 -1.14
CA MET A 381 10.16 -14.23 -1.81
C MET A 381 10.92 -14.87 -2.99
N ASP A 382 11.19 -14.06 -4.01
CA ASP A 382 12.05 -14.43 -5.15
C ASP A 382 13.51 -14.71 -4.70
N GLU A 383 14.06 -15.85 -5.13
CA GLU A 383 15.41 -16.29 -4.73
C GLU A 383 16.51 -15.35 -5.25
N ALA A 384 16.34 -14.78 -6.45
CA ALA A 384 17.33 -13.89 -7.03
C ALA A 384 17.37 -12.55 -6.29
N PHE A 385 16.22 -12.07 -5.78
CA PHE A 385 16.19 -10.91 -4.90
C PHE A 385 16.76 -11.23 -3.52
N GLY A 386 16.45 -12.41 -2.96
CA GLY A 386 16.99 -12.82 -1.65
C GLY A 386 18.52 -12.78 -1.56
N ARG A 387 19.23 -13.07 -2.65
CA ARG A 387 20.71 -12.97 -2.72
C ARG A 387 21.26 -11.54 -2.59
N ARG A 388 20.41 -10.52 -2.76
CA ARG A 388 20.78 -9.10 -2.69
C ARG A 388 20.53 -8.48 -1.32
N ILE A 389 19.82 -9.18 -0.45
CA ILE A 389 19.51 -8.75 0.91
C ILE A 389 20.74 -9.01 1.78
N GLN A 390 21.33 -7.96 2.34
CA GLN A 390 22.52 -8.05 3.17
C GLN A 390 22.19 -8.55 4.59
N THR A 391 20.98 -8.28 5.09
CA THR A 391 20.58 -8.67 6.45
C THR A 391 19.17 -9.22 6.52
N TYR A 392 19.06 -10.41 7.11
CA TYR A 392 17.79 -11.07 7.45
C TYR A 392 17.56 -10.96 8.95
N LEU A 393 16.53 -10.19 9.34
CA LEU A 393 16.15 -9.97 10.73
C LEU A 393 14.86 -10.74 11.05
N HIS A 394 15.01 -11.86 11.77
CA HIS A 394 13.87 -12.60 12.28
C HIS A 394 13.36 -11.96 13.57
N ILE A 395 12.12 -11.47 13.58
CA ILE A 395 11.44 -10.96 14.77
C ILE A 395 10.47 -12.04 15.27
N PRO A 396 10.90 -12.88 16.25
CA PRO A 396 10.09 -14.00 16.74
C PRO A 396 8.90 -13.52 17.58
N LEU A 397 8.04 -14.47 17.99
CA LEU A 397 7.08 -14.21 19.06
C LEU A 397 7.83 -13.84 20.35
N PRO A 398 7.35 -12.85 21.11
CA PRO A 398 7.97 -12.48 22.37
C PRO A 398 7.90 -13.65 23.35
N ASN A 399 8.98 -13.90 24.09
CA ASN A 399 8.98 -14.86 25.19
C ASN A 399 8.15 -14.34 26.38
N GLU A 400 8.02 -15.14 27.43
CA GLU A 400 7.20 -14.76 28.57
C GLU A 400 7.66 -13.49 29.26
N ASP A 401 8.96 -13.36 29.56
CA ASP A 401 9.52 -12.17 30.23
C ASP A 401 9.31 -10.90 29.39
N GLN A 402 9.50 -11.00 28.09
CA GLN A 402 9.22 -9.94 27.13
C GLN A 402 7.73 -9.59 27.11
N ARG A 403 6.82 -10.57 27.18
CA ARG A 403 5.37 -10.31 27.27
C ARG A 403 5.01 -9.60 28.57
N VAL A 404 5.66 -9.91 29.71
CA VAL A 404 5.45 -9.17 30.97
C VAL A 404 5.83 -7.70 30.80
N GLN A 405 6.98 -7.43 30.18
CA GLN A 405 7.43 -6.08 29.88
C GLN A 405 6.46 -5.38 28.92
N LEU A 406 5.97 -6.07 27.88
CA LEU A 406 5.00 -5.51 26.93
C LEU A 406 3.69 -5.12 27.63
N TRP A 407 3.12 -6.00 28.46
CA TRP A 407 1.91 -5.66 29.23
C TRP A 407 2.12 -4.42 30.09
N ARG A 408 3.26 -4.32 30.78
CA ARG A 408 3.58 -3.18 31.65
C ARG A 408 3.83 -1.88 30.87
N ASN A 409 4.63 -1.94 29.82
CA ASN A 409 5.12 -0.75 29.13
C ASN A 409 4.10 -0.15 28.15
N ILE A 410 3.23 -0.99 27.57
CA ILE A 410 2.17 -0.52 26.65
C ILE A 410 1.01 0.12 27.44
N LEU A 411 0.79 -0.26 28.70
CA LEU A 411 -0.27 0.32 29.51
C LEU A 411 -0.02 1.83 29.72
N PRO A 412 -0.98 2.71 29.41
CA PRO A 412 -0.83 4.13 29.66
C PRO A 412 -0.62 4.43 31.15
N LYS A 413 0.24 5.40 31.48
CA LYS A 413 0.65 5.73 32.86
C LYS A 413 -0.50 6.07 33.81
N ASN A 414 -1.65 6.49 33.28
CA ASN A 414 -2.85 6.84 34.05
C ASN A 414 -3.76 5.64 34.34
N PHE A 415 -3.49 4.46 33.77
CA PHE A 415 -4.21 3.22 34.08
C PHE A 415 -3.32 2.29 34.93
N GLY A 416 -3.96 1.46 35.73
CA GLY A 416 -3.32 0.44 36.55
C GLY A 416 -3.96 -0.91 36.37
N TYR A 417 -3.29 -1.96 36.83
CA TYR A 417 -3.88 -3.29 36.98
C TYR A 417 -4.45 -3.44 38.39
N SER A 418 -5.58 -4.14 38.52
CA SER A 418 -6.18 -4.42 39.85
C SER A 418 -5.28 -5.29 40.75
N SER A 419 -4.27 -5.96 40.18
CA SER A 419 -3.25 -6.69 40.92
C SER A 419 -1.88 -6.54 40.24
N PRO A 420 -0.78 -6.37 41.00
CA PRO A 420 0.57 -6.24 40.45
C PRO A 420 1.06 -7.52 39.73
N ASN A 421 0.47 -8.67 40.04
CA ASN A 421 0.82 -9.96 39.43
C ASN A 421 0.13 -10.19 38.08
N LEU A 422 -0.94 -9.44 37.78
CA LEU A 422 -1.77 -9.65 36.61
C LEU A 422 -0.98 -9.64 35.28
N PRO A 423 -0.01 -8.74 35.03
CA PRO A 423 0.85 -8.81 33.84
C PRO A 423 1.64 -10.12 33.73
N GLY A 424 2.15 -10.63 34.86
CA GLY A 424 2.86 -11.92 34.94
C GLY A 424 1.96 -13.08 34.54
N ILE A 425 0.76 -13.12 35.14
CA ILE A 425 -0.25 -14.14 34.88
C ILE A 425 -0.67 -14.11 33.40
N LEU A 426 -0.95 -12.93 32.85
CA LEU A 426 -1.33 -12.77 31.44
C LEU A 426 -0.22 -13.23 30.49
N ALA A 427 1.03 -12.86 30.77
CA ALA A 427 2.18 -13.24 29.95
C ALA A 427 2.40 -14.76 29.94
N GLN A 428 2.22 -15.42 31.09
CA GLN A 428 2.38 -16.87 31.21
C GLN A 428 1.29 -17.63 30.46
N HIS A 429 0.02 -17.23 30.63
CA HIS A 429 -1.10 -17.99 30.08
C HIS A 429 -1.42 -17.67 28.60
N PHE A 430 -1.06 -16.49 28.11
CA PHE A 430 -1.42 -16.06 26.76
C PHE A 430 -0.19 -15.72 25.91
N ALA A 431 0.08 -16.55 24.90
CA ALA A 431 1.15 -16.36 23.92
C ALA A 431 0.79 -15.29 22.87
N LEU A 432 0.63 -14.06 23.32
CA LEU A 432 0.23 -12.90 22.52
C LEU A 432 1.45 -12.11 22.01
N THR A 433 1.30 -11.47 20.85
CA THR A 433 2.31 -10.53 20.34
C THR A 433 2.06 -9.11 20.86
N GLY A 434 3.03 -8.21 20.71
CA GLY A 434 2.87 -6.79 21.08
C GLY A 434 1.64 -6.13 20.46
N GLY A 435 1.37 -6.36 19.17
CA GLY A 435 0.17 -5.85 18.51
C GLY A 435 -1.15 -6.37 19.10
N HIS A 436 -1.20 -7.65 19.50
CA HIS A 436 -2.39 -8.19 20.19
C HIS A 436 -2.56 -7.56 21.57
N ILE A 437 -1.47 -7.44 22.34
CA ILE A 437 -1.49 -6.82 23.68
C ILE A 437 -1.96 -5.37 23.59
N GLN A 438 -1.44 -4.60 22.62
CA GLN A 438 -1.84 -3.22 22.38
C GLN A 438 -3.33 -3.09 22.04
N ASN A 439 -3.85 -3.97 21.16
CA ASN A 439 -5.27 -3.99 20.82
C ASN A 439 -6.15 -4.31 22.04
N ILE A 440 -5.76 -5.31 22.84
CA ILE A 440 -6.49 -5.69 24.05
C ILE A 440 -6.47 -4.54 25.06
N LEU A 441 -5.31 -3.95 25.32
CA LEU A 441 -5.19 -2.83 26.26
C LEU A 441 -5.98 -1.61 25.81
N LYS A 442 -5.98 -1.28 24.51
CA LYS A 442 -6.79 -0.19 23.97
C LYS A 442 -8.28 -0.39 24.28
N GLN A 443 -8.80 -1.59 24.01
CA GLN A 443 -10.20 -1.90 24.27
C GLN A 443 -10.50 -1.96 25.78
N ALA A 444 -9.61 -2.56 26.57
CA ALA A 444 -9.73 -2.65 28.02
C ALA A 444 -9.74 -1.27 28.70
N CYS A 445 -8.87 -0.35 28.27
CA CYS A 445 -8.83 1.02 28.80
C CYS A 445 -10.09 1.81 28.43
N LEU A 446 -10.62 1.63 27.20
CA LEU A 446 -11.89 2.25 26.80
C LEU A 446 -13.06 1.72 27.63
N HIS A 447 -13.10 0.41 27.90
CA HIS A 447 -14.11 -0.20 28.76
C HIS A 447 -14.02 0.31 30.19
N ALA A 448 -12.82 0.32 30.78
CA ALA A 448 -12.59 0.85 32.11
C ALA A 448 -12.96 2.33 32.22
N ALA A 449 -12.61 3.14 31.21
CA ALA A 449 -13.01 4.55 31.16
C ALA A 449 -14.54 4.73 31.08
N SER A 450 -15.23 3.85 30.35
CA SER A 450 -16.70 3.82 30.31
C SER A 450 -17.33 3.41 31.63
N ASP A 451 -16.63 2.58 32.41
CA ASP A 451 -16.99 2.19 33.78
C ASP A 451 -16.48 3.21 34.83
N GLU A 452 -15.98 4.37 34.39
CA GLU A 452 -15.43 5.44 35.23
C GLU A 452 -14.28 5.01 36.16
N THR A 453 -13.54 3.97 35.77
CA THR A 453 -12.39 3.44 36.50
C THR A 453 -11.10 3.53 35.69
N LYS A 454 -9.97 3.57 36.40
CA LYS A 454 -8.62 3.52 35.83
C LYS A 454 -7.93 2.19 36.14
N GLU A 455 -8.61 1.26 36.82
CA GLU A 455 -8.08 -0.05 37.16
C GLU A 455 -8.63 -1.13 36.23
N LEU A 456 -7.72 -1.88 35.62
CA LEU A 456 -8.05 -2.99 34.73
C LEU A 456 -8.18 -4.28 35.53
N GLU A 457 -9.37 -4.87 35.48
CA GLU A 457 -9.68 -6.16 36.09
C GLU A 457 -9.66 -7.25 35.03
N PHE A 458 -9.21 -8.45 35.40
CA PHE A 458 -9.16 -9.57 34.47
C PHE A 458 -10.53 -9.90 33.87
N ASN A 459 -11.52 -10.24 34.70
CA ASN A 459 -12.81 -10.76 34.22
C ASN A 459 -13.62 -9.71 33.43
N ARG A 460 -13.58 -8.45 33.85
CA ARG A 460 -14.42 -7.38 33.31
C ARG A 460 -13.75 -6.66 32.14
N HIS A 461 -12.51 -6.22 32.33
CA HIS A 461 -11.84 -5.33 31.39
C HIS A 461 -10.93 -6.06 30.39
N LEU A 462 -10.40 -7.25 30.70
CA LEU A 462 -9.38 -7.91 29.84
C LEU A 462 -9.85 -9.20 29.17
N GLU A 463 -10.48 -10.12 29.92
CA GLU A 463 -10.88 -11.44 29.45
C GLU A 463 -11.78 -11.40 28.20
N PRO A 464 -12.79 -10.50 28.09
CA PRO A 464 -13.63 -10.42 26.90
C PRO A 464 -12.83 -10.14 25.62
N TYR A 465 -11.83 -9.25 25.70
CA TYR A 465 -11.00 -8.88 24.56
C TYR A 465 -9.93 -9.92 24.25
N ILE A 466 -9.39 -10.60 25.26
CA ILE A 466 -8.52 -11.77 25.07
C ILE A 466 -9.29 -12.87 24.33
N LYS A 467 -10.52 -13.19 24.77
CA LYS A 467 -11.40 -14.16 24.09
C LYS A 467 -11.63 -13.77 22.63
N SER A 468 -11.94 -12.51 22.36
CA SER A 468 -12.14 -12.00 21.01
C SER A 468 -10.90 -12.19 20.13
N GLU A 469 -9.69 -11.88 20.63
CA GLU A 469 -8.45 -12.06 19.88
C GLU A 469 -8.14 -13.54 19.55
N TYR A 470 -8.42 -14.46 20.49
CA TYR A 470 -8.27 -15.90 20.24
C TYR A 470 -9.31 -16.42 19.22
N MET A 471 -10.55 -15.93 19.30
CA MET A 471 -11.60 -16.27 18.32
C MET A 471 -11.22 -15.81 16.91
N LYS A 472 -10.69 -14.59 16.74
CA LYS A 472 -10.22 -14.09 15.43
C LYS A 472 -9.14 -14.97 14.82
N LYS A 473 -8.31 -15.62 15.64
CA LYS A 473 -7.24 -16.52 15.21
C LYS A 473 -7.69 -17.96 14.96
N ASN A 474 -8.98 -18.28 15.12
CA ASN A 474 -9.47 -19.66 15.17
C ASN A 474 -8.70 -20.52 16.19
N GLN A 475 -8.30 -19.92 17.33
CA GLN A 475 -7.62 -20.60 18.42
C GLN A 475 -8.57 -20.78 19.60
N THR A 476 -8.44 -21.91 20.30
CA THR A 476 -9.24 -22.19 21.50
C THR A 476 -8.74 -21.33 22.67
N TYR A 477 -9.64 -20.55 23.25
CA TYR A 477 -9.37 -19.86 24.50
C TYR A 477 -9.44 -20.87 25.67
N HIS A 478 -8.40 -20.88 26.50
CA HIS A 478 -8.37 -21.62 27.75
C HIS A 478 -8.30 -20.65 28.92
N ALA A 479 -9.30 -20.68 29.80
CA ALA A 479 -9.31 -19.84 31.00
C ALA A 479 -8.16 -20.25 31.94
N PRO A 480 -7.40 -19.28 32.50
CA PRO A 480 -6.37 -19.59 33.48
C PRO A 480 -6.99 -20.25 34.72
N ARG A 481 -6.48 -21.43 35.09
CA ARG A 481 -6.93 -22.13 36.30
C ARG A 481 -6.47 -21.33 37.53
N ASN A 482 -7.32 -21.26 38.55
CA ASN A 482 -7.03 -20.58 39.83
C ASN A 482 -6.63 -19.10 39.73
N ILE A 483 -7.03 -18.38 38.67
CA ILE A 483 -6.58 -16.98 38.47
C ILE A 483 -6.89 -16.08 39.67
N LEU A 484 -8.05 -16.25 40.30
CA LEU A 484 -8.45 -15.48 41.48
C LEU A 484 -7.49 -15.69 42.66
N ALA A 485 -6.99 -16.90 42.85
CA ALA A 485 -6.02 -17.20 43.91
C ALA A 485 -4.66 -16.54 43.61
N LEU A 486 -4.21 -16.59 42.35
CA LEU A 486 -2.95 -15.97 41.92
C LEU A 486 -2.98 -14.44 42.03
N LEU A 487 -4.14 -13.82 41.80
CA LEU A 487 -4.32 -12.38 41.93
C LEU A 487 -4.23 -11.90 43.40
N GLN A 488 -4.54 -12.78 44.36
CA GLN A 488 -4.49 -12.51 45.80
C GLN A 488 -3.11 -12.71 46.44
N LEU A 489 -2.15 -13.31 45.73
CA LEU A 489 -0.78 -13.48 46.23
C LEU A 489 -0.07 -12.12 46.30
N SER A 490 0.77 -11.91 47.31
CA SER A 490 1.74 -10.81 47.28
C SER A 490 2.77 -11.03 46.17
N PRO A 491 3.48 -9.99 45.70
CA PRO A 491 4.51 -10.13 44.66
C PRO A 491 5.63 -11.13 45.01
N GLN A 492 6.01 -11.22 46.29
CA GLN A 492 7.01 -12.19 46.76
C GLN A 492 6.47 -13.62 46.70
N GLU A 493 5.23 -13.85 47.14
CA GLU A 493 4.60 -15.16 47.07
C GLU A 493 4.37 -15.59 45.60
N TYR A 494 3.97 -14.67 44.72
CA TYR A 494 3.82 -15.00 43.30
C TYR A 494 5.17 -15.36 42.65
N THR A 495 6.26 -14.68 43.04
CA THR A 495 7.62 -15.04 42.60
C THR A 495 8.01 -16.44 43.09
N GLN A 496 7.70 -16.75 44.35
CA GLN A 496 7.94 -18.08 44.90
C GLN A 496 7.11 -19.16 44.19
N TYR A 497 5.83 -18.89 43.92
CA TYR A 497 4.95 -19.76 43.14
C TYR A 497 5.58 -20.08 41.77
N ARG A 498 6.12 -19.06 41.10
CA ARG A 498 6.81 -19.21 39.81
C ARG A 498 8.03 -20.11 39.92
N HIS A 499 8.84 -20.00 40.98
CA HIS A 499 9.97 -20.90 41.19
C HIS A 499 9.55 -22.37 41.23
N TRP A 500 8.41 -22.68 41.84
CA TRP A 500 7.87 -24.03 41.88
C TRP A 500 7.33 -24.49 40.53
N THR A 501 6.55 -23.66 39.83
CA THR A 501 5.96 -24.04 38.54
C THR A 501 7.00 -24.15 37.43
N ASP A 502 7.99 -23.25 37.39
CA ASP A 502 9.06 -23.24 36.37
C ASP A 502 10.03 -24.42 36.54
N ALA A 503 10.08 -25.03 37.73
CA ALA A 503 10.91 -26.18 38.01
C ALA A 503 10.29 -27.50 37.51
N LEU A 504 9.04 -27.50 37.07
CA LEU A 504 8.39 -28.66 36.45
C LEU A 504 8.56 -28.65 34.92
N PRO A 505 8.79 -29.82 34.28
CA PRO A 505 8.66 -29.97 32.84
C PRO A 505 7.23 -29.74 32.34
N ASP A 506 7.06 -29.27 31.10
CA ASP A 506 5.75 -28.92 30.48
C ASP A 506 4.68 -30.04 30.52
N LYS A 507 5.09 -31.30 30.65
CA LYS A 507 4.18 -32.47 30.68
C LYS A 507 3.80 -32.90 32.11
N MET A 508 4.30 -32.22 33.14
CA MET A 508 4.02 -32.53 34.53
C MET A 508 3.21 -31.43 35.22
N SER A 509 2.42 -31.82 36.21
CA SER A 509 1.65 -30.89 37.03
C SER A 509 1.77 -31.21 38.51
N PHE A 510 1.53 -30.24 39.37
CA PHE A 510 1.39 -30.51 40.80
C PHE A 510 -0.01 -31.06 41.10
N MET A 511 -0.07 -32.03 42.01
CA MET A 511 -1.33 -32.57 42.52
C MET A 511 -1.35 -32.48 44.06
N PRO A 512 -2.34 -31.80 44.65
CA PRO A 512 -3.40 -31.02 44.00
C PRO A 512 -2.85 -29.78 43.27
N GLY A 513 -3.57 -29.26 42.26
CA GLY A 513 -3.10 -28.14 41.43
C GLY A 513 -2.83 -26.83 42.21
N ARG A 514 -3.38 -26.70 43.42
CA ARG A 514 -3.13 -25.56 44.34
C ARG A 514 -1.91 -25.76 45.26
N LEU A 515 -1.24 -26.90 45.21
CA LEU A 515 -0.07 -27.18 46.04
C LEU A 515 1.03 -26.11 45.88
N PRO A 516 1.35 -25.60 44.68
CA PRO A 516 2.36 -24.55 44.55
C PRO A 516 1.98 -23.24 45.22
N GLU A 517 0.68 -22.90 45.25
CA GLU A 517 0.18 -21.70 45.94
C GLU A 517 0.44 -21.80 47.45
N TYR A 518 0.23 -22.99 48.02
CA TYR A 518 0.51 -23.25 49.43
C TYR A 518 2.02 -23.20 49.73
N LEU A 519 2.83 -23.87 48.91
CA LEU A 519 4.29 -23.86 49.04
C LEU A 519 4.86 -22.45 48.93
N ALA A 520 4.28 -21.62 48.06
CA ALA A 520 4.68 -20.24 47.85
C ALA A 520 4.41 -19.32 49.05
N LYS A 521 3.31 -19.54 49.79
CA LYS A 521 2.99 -18.80 51.02
C LYS A 521 3.84 -19.26 52.22
N THR A 522 4.26 -20.52 52.19
CA THR A 522 4.88 -21.19 53.33
C THR A 522 6.40 -21.05 53.33
N PHE A 523 7.03 -21.24 52.16
CA PHE A 523 8.48 -21.31 52.04
C PHE A 523 9.03 -20.12 51.26
N LYS A 524 10.18 -19.58 51.67
CA LYS A 524 10.93 -18.56 50.92
C LYS A 524 12.26 -19.15 50.48
N LEU A 525 12.25 -19.84 49.34
CA LEU A 525 13.42 -20.54 48.80
C LEU A 525 13.91 -19.84 47.54
N ALA A 526 15.23 -19.75 47.37
CA ALA A 526 15.82 -19.26 46.14
C ALA A 526 15.47 -20.19 44.96
N LYS A 527 15.38 -19.64 43.74
CA LYS A 527 15.12 -20.41 42.51
C LYS A 527 16.03 -21.64 42.35
N SER A 528 17.32 -21.49 42.71
CA SER A 528 18.31 -22.59 42.67
C SER A 528 18.03 -23.70 43.68
N GLU A 529 17.48 -23.36 44.85
CA GLU A 529 17.13 -24.34 45.89
C GLU A 529 15.93 -25.17 45.47
N VAL A 530 14.89 -24.51 44.92
CA VAL A 530 13.73 -25.19 44.35
C VAL A 530 14.14 -26.09 43.17
N ALA A 531 14.99 -25.59 42.27
CA ALA A 531 15.50 -26.38 41.15
C ALA A 531 16.30 -27.62 41.61
N ASN A 532 17.17 -27.47 42.61
CA ASN A 532 17.93 -28.59 43.18
C ASN A 532 17.01 -29.61 43.87
N LEU A 533 15.99 -29.15 44.57
CA LEU A 533 14.99 -30.01 45.18
C LEU A 533 14.27 -30.84 44.11
N MET A 534 13.78 -30.17 43.07
CA MET A 534 13.03 -30.81 41.99
C MET A 534 13.91 -31.76 41.16
N LYS A 535 15.19 -31.44 40.95
CA LYS A 535 16.16 -32.31 40.27
C LYS A 535 16.29 -33.69 40.94
N ASN A 536 16.12 -33.77 42.25
CA ASN A 536 16.17 -35.04 43.00
C ASN A 536 14.85 -35.83 42.92
N VAL A 537 13.74 -35.16 42.61
CA VAL A 537 12.38 -35.76 42.62
C VAL A 537 11.93 -36.17 41.23
N LEU A 538 12.27 -35.40 40.20
CA LEU A 538 11.77 -35.59 38.83
C LEU A 538 12.20 -36.91 38.16
N PRO A 539 13.46 -37.37 38.24
CA PRO A 539 13.90 -38.58 37.52
C PRO A 539 13.10 -39.84 37.91
N ALA A 540 12.71 -39.96 39.18
CA ALA A 540 11.92 -41.08 39.68
C ALA A 540 10.46 -41.04 39.18
N GLN A 541 9.90 -39.84 38.96
CA GLN A 541 8.53 -39.68 38.46
C GLN A 541 8.45 -39.82 36.93
N GLU A 542 9.47 -39.32 36.22
CA GLU A 542 9.61 -39.49 34.77
C GLU A 542 9.76 -40.97 34.40
N ALA A 543 10.61 -41.72 35.11
CA ALA A 543 10.78 -43.16 34.92
C ALA A 543 9.50 -43.95 35.21
N ALA A 544 8.65 -43.46 36.12
CA ALA A 544 7.37 -44.07 36.48
C ALA A 544 6.22 -43.69 35.53
N GLN A 545 6.47 -42.87 34.49
CA GLN A 545 5.44 -42.28 33.59
C GLN A 545 4.30 -41.56 34.34
N LYS A 546 4.55 -41.07 35.56
CA LYS A 546 3.54 -40.34 36.34
C LYS A 546 3.66 -38.85 36.02
N GLY A 547 2.65 -38.28 35.36
CA GLY A 547 2.59 -36.86 34.99
C GLY A 547 2.31 -35.89 36.16
N ALA A 548 2.44 -36.34 37.42
CA ALA A 548 2.02 -35.57 38.58
C ALA A 548 3.02 -35.63 39.74
N VAL A 549 3.31 -34.46 40.34
CA VAL A 549 4.13 -34.33 41.55
C VAL A 549 3.22 -34.00 42.74
N ASN A 550 3.19 -34.91 43.72
CA ASN A 550 2.45 -34.74 44.97
C ASN A 550 3.36 -34.24 46.08
N PHE A 551 2.77 -33.69 47.15
CA PHE A 551 3.56 -33.29 48.32
C PHE A 551 4.41 -34.42 48.88
N GLY A 552 3.89 -35.65 48.93
CA GLY A 552 4.66 -36.80 49.43
C GLY A 552 5.97 -37.07 48.67
N HIS A 553 6.11 -36.57 47.44
CA HIS A 553 7.34 -36.70 46.66
C HIS A 553 8.39 -35.65 47.03
N ILE A 554 7.95 -34.47 47.46
CA ILE A 554 8.82 -33.34 47.84
C ILE A 554 8.99 -33.23 49.36
N SER A 555 8.19 -33.94 50.16
CA SER A 555 8.12 -33.81 51.61
C SER A 555 9.44 -34.08 52.31
N LYS A 556 10.14 -35.18 51.97
CA LYS A 556 11.45 -35.51 52.58
C LYS A 556 12.49 -34.43 52.34
N SER A 557 12.50 -33.84 51.15
CA SER A 557 13.43 -32.76 50.82
C SER A 557 13.07 -31.46 51.53
N LEU A 558 11.78 -31.16 51.69
CA LEU A 558 11.29 -30.02 52.45
C LEU A 558 11.54 -30.16 53.96
N GLN A 559 11.44 -31.39 54.50
CA GLN A 559 11.76 -31.69 55.89
C GLN A 559 13.22 -31.33 56.21
N ASN A 560 14.16 -31.76 55.36
CA ASN A 560 15.58 -31.44 55.52
C ASN A 560 15.87 -29.92 55.48
N ILE A 561 15.00 -29.14 54.84
CA ILE A 561 15.11 -27.67 54.81
C ILE A 561 14.56 -27.08 56.12
N CYS A 562 13.42 -27.57 56.61
CA CYS A 562 12.84 -27.15 57.90
C CYS A 562 13.77 -27.49 59.07
N GLU A 563 14.45 -28.64 59.04
CA GLU A 563 15.43 -29.02 60.08
C GLU A 563 16.67 -28.09 60.12
N LYS A 564 16.93 -27.33 59.05
CA LYS A 564 18.02 -26.36 58.98
C LYS A 564 17.58 -24.93 59.31
N ASP A 565 16.30 -24.61 59.18
CA ASP A 565 15.74 -23.29 59.44
C ASP A 565 14.90 -23.31 60.72
N SER A 566 15.44 -22.74 61.81
CA SER A 566 14.84 -22.80 63.14
C SER A 566 13.47 -22.13 63.29
N ASN A 567 12.98 -21.46 62.24
CA ASN A 567 11.69 -20.77 62.22
C ASN A 567 10.55 -21.56 61.55
N LEU A 568 10.81 -22.77 61.03
CA LEU A 568 9.81 -23.58 60.33
C LEU A 568 9.51 -24.89 61.09
N ASP A 569 8.31 -25.02 61.64
CA ASP A 569 7.86 -26.23 62.34
C ASP A 569 7.28 -27.26 61.35
N TRP A 570 8.05 -28.33 61.10
CA TRP A 570 7.66 -29.39 60.16
C TRP A 570 6.39 -30.15 60.56
N GLU A 571 6.15 -30.36 61.86
CA GLU A 571 4.95 -31.06 62.35
C GLU A 571 3.70 -30.21 62.11
N GLN A 572 3.79 -28.91 62.44
CA GLN A 572 2.70 -27.96 62.20
C GLN A 572 2.38 -27.81 60.71
N LEU A 573 3.41 -27.74 59.85
CA LEU A 573 3.26 -27.65 58.40
C LEU A 573 2.62 -28.92 57.79
N THR A 574 3.06 -30.09 58.25
CA THR A 574 2.50 -31.37 57.82
C THR A 574 1.04 -31.49 58.24
N GLN A 575 0.66 -31.01 59.43
CA GLN A 575 -0.72 -30.99 59.91
C GLN A 575 -1.61 -30.04 59.10
N GLN A 576 -1.16 -28.81 58.86
CA GLN A 576 -1.88 -27.81 58.05
C GLN A 576 -2.08 -28.31 56.61
N MET A 577 -1.06 -28.94 56.05
CA MET A 577 -1.13 -29.41 54.68
C MET A 577 -1.90 -30.73 54.56
N ASN A 578 -1.88 -31.62 55.55
CA ASN A 578 -2.80 -32.76 55.60
C ASN A 578 -4.26 -32.31 55.75
N ALA A 579 -4.53 -31.20 56.44
CA ALA A 579 -5.86 -30.58 56.46
C ALA A 579 -6.24 -29.98 55.09
N PHE A 580 -5.29 -29.36 54.39
CA PHE A 580 -5.47 -28.86 53.02
C PHE A 580 -5.73 -29.99 52.01
N LEU A 581 -4.98 -31.09 52.10
CA LEU A 581 -5.15 -32.29 51.28
C LEU A 581 -6.43 -33.06 51.64
N GLY A 582 -6.79 -33.11 52.93
CA GLY A 582 -7.99 -33.80 53.45
C GLY A 582 -9.32 -33.14 53.05
N ASN A 583 -9.31 -31.83 52.77
CA ASN A 583 -10.48 -31.11 52.22
C ASN A 583 -10.66 -31.29 50.70
N ILE A 584 -9.74 -31.98 50.03
CA ILE A 584 -9.84 -32.33 48.61
C ILE A 584 -10.20 -33.81 48.57
N ALA A 585 -11.50 -34.13 48.49
CA ALA A 585 -11.95 -35.50 48.35
C ALA A 585 -11.25 -36.16 47.14
N PRO A 586 -10.53 -37.29 47.32
CA PRO A 586 -9.71 -37.88 46.25
C PRO A 586 -10.50 -38.33 45.01
N ALA A 587 -11.83 -38.38 45.08
CA ALA A 587 -12.68 -38.96 44.04
C ALA A 587 -13.05 -38.03 42.86
N LYS A 588 -12.80 -36.71 42.90
CA LYS A 588 -13.28 -35.79 41.84
C LYS A 588 -12.23 -35.32 40.83
N GLU A 589 -10.94 -35.32 41.16
CA GLU A 589 -9.87 -34.91 40.22
C GLU A 589 -9.24 -36.10 39.47
N GLU A 590 -9.09 -37.28 40.07
CA GLU A 590 -8.64 -38.50 39.36
C GLU A 590 -9.61 -38.90 38.24
N ALA A 591 -10.91 -38.68 38.43
CA ALA A 591 -11.93 -38.94 37.41
C ALA A 591 -11.94 -37.92 36.25
N ALA A 592 -11.38 -36.72 36.44
CA ALA A 592 -11.31 -35.69 35.41
C ALA A 592 -10.12 -35.92 34.44
N ILE A 593 -9.03 -36.52 34.94
CA ILE A 593 -7.86 -36.88 34.13
C ILE A 593 -8.13 -38.17 33.34
N ASN A 594 -8.77 -39.19 33.94
CA ASN A 594 -9.17 -40.38 33.20
C ASN A 594 -10.19 -40.09 32.08
N LYS A 595 -10.99 -39.01 32.19
CA LYS A 595 -11.87 -38.53 31.10
C LYS A 595 -11.15 -37.72 30.02
N THR A 596 -9.92 -37.24 30.27
CA THR A 596 -9.10 -36.53 29.26
C THR A 596 -8.03 -37.42 28.64
N GLU A 597 -7.64 -38.53 29.27
CA GLU A 597 -6.73 -39.53 28.70
C GLU A 597 -7.43 -40.68 27.93
N GLU A 598 -8.74 -40.90 28.09
CA GLU A 598 -9.49 -41.86 27.25
C GLU A 598 -9.76 -41.38 25.81
N THR A 599 -9.48 -40.13 25.47
CA THR A 599 -9.64 -39.62 24.09
C THR A 599 -8.42 -39.78 23.18
N ALA A 600 -7.42 -40.58 23.58
CA ALA A 600 -6.20 -40.77 22.77
C ALA A 600 -5.69 -42.24 22.73
N LYS A 601 -6.56 -43.23 22.49
CA LYS A 601 -6.20 -44.50 21.83
C LYS A 601 -7.35 -44.96 20.92
N PRO A 602 -7.07 -45.58 19.75
CA PRO A 602 -8.11 -45.95 18.80
C PRO A 602 -8.87 -47.18 19.29
N GLU A 603 -10.11 -47.01 19.73
CA GLU A 603 -11.03 -48.13 19.94
C GLU A 603 -11.26 -48.85 18.61
N GLN A 604 -10.95 -50.15 18.57
CA GLN A 604 -11.42 -51.04 17.50
C GLN A 604 -12.93 -51.16 17.62
N LYS A 605 -13.66 -50.29 16.91
CA LYS A 605 -15.12 -50.36 16.83
C LYS A 605 -15.55 -51.64 16.13
N THR A 606 -16.42 -52.41 16.77
CA THR A 606 -17.05 -53.61 16.19
C THR A 606 -17.80 -53.25 14.90
N SER A 607 -17.80 -54.12 13.89
CA SER A 607 -18.36 -53.86 12.55
C SER A 607 -19.80 -53.32 12.55
N GLN A 608 -20.61 -53.67 13.57
CA GLN A 608 -21.98 -53.17 13.72
C GLN A 608 -22.05 -51.68 14.15
N GLN A 609 -21.11 -51.19 14.96
CA GLN A 609 -21.08 -49.79 15.41
C GLN A 609 -20.59 -48.84 14.31
N ILE A 610 -19.70 -49.31 13.43
CA ILE A 610 -19.25 -48.55 12.25
C ILE A 610 -20.41 -48.40 11.25
N GLU A 611 -21.26 -49.41 11.12
CA GLU A 611 -22.40 -49.37 10.20
C GLU A 611 -23.54 -48.47 10.71
N GLU A 612 -23.80 -48.43 12.02
CA GLU A 612 -24.72 -47.47 12.62
C GLU A 612 -24.23 -46.02 12.55
N GLU A 613 -22.93 -45.77 12.75
CA GLU A 613 -22.36 -44.43 12.58
C GLU A 613 -22.36 -43.99 11.11
N LYS A 614 -22.07 -44.88 10.16
CA LYS A 614 -22.23 -44.58 8.73
C LYS A 614 -23.67 -44.26 8.36
N LYS A 615 -24.65 -44.99 8.91
CA LYS A 615 -26.08 -44.68 8.71
C LYS A 615 -26.48 -43.35 9.35
N LYS A 616 -25.98 -43.03 10.56
CA LYS A 616 -26.22 -41.72 11.21
C LYS A 616 -25.55 -40.57 10.46
N ALA A 617 -24.31 -40.74 9.98
CA ALA A 617 -23.59 -39.75 9.19
C ALA A 617 -24.27 -39.53 7.82
N ALA A 618 -24.73 -40.60 7.16
CA ALA A 618 -25.50 -40.49 5.92
C ALA A 618 -26.85 -39.78 6.14
N ARG A 619 -27.54 -40.04 7.26
CA ARG A 619 -28.77 -39.33 7.62
C ARG A 619 -28.51 -37.84 7.90
N LYS A 620 -27.40 -37.51 8.56
CA LYS A 620 -27.01 -36.12 8.88
C LYS A 620 -26.54 -35.36 7.64
N ALA A 621 -25.83 -36.02 6.72
CA ALA A 621 -25.45 -35.46 5.42
C ALA A 621 -26.65 -35.25 4.50
N LYS A 622 -27.61 -36.19 4.51
CA LYS A 622 -28.87 -36.06 3.76
C LYS A 622 -29.74 -34.92 4.31
N LEU A 623 -29.82 -34.80 5.64
CA LEU A 623 -30.51 -33.67 6.30
C LEU A 623 -29.82 -32.34 6.00
N ALA A 624 -28.48 -32.31 5.99
CA ALA A 624 -27.69 -31.12 5.63
C ALA A 624 -27.88 -30.71 4.16
N GLN A 625 -27.94 -31.69 3.25
CA GLN A 625 -28.25 -31.45 1.83
C GLN A 625 -29.70 -31.00 1.62
N GLU A 626 -30.67 -31.57 2.34
CA GLU A 626 -32.07 -31.13 2.29
C GLU A 626 -32.23 -29.71 2.87
N THR A 627 -31.51 -29.36 3.94
CA THR A 627 -31.49 -27.98 4.46
C THR A 627 -30.77 -27.00 3.56
N ALA A 628 -29.69 -27.41 2.87
CA ALA A 628 -28.98 -26.57 1.91
C ALA A 628 -29.84 -26.34 0.65
N LYS A 629 -30.54 -27.37 0.19
CA LYS A 629 -31.46 -27.28 -0.95
C LYS A 629 -32.69 -26.42 -0.64
N ALA A 630 -33.20 -26.47 0.60
CA ALA A 630 -34.24 -25.55 1.07
C ALA A 630 -33.74 -24.09 1.23
N PHE A 631 -32.45 -23.90 1.49
CA PHE A 631 -31.81 -22.57 1.54
C PHE A 631 -31.56 -22.00 0.12
N GLU A 632 -31.23 -22.85 -0.85
CA GLU A 632 -31.08 -22.46 -2.26
C GLU A 632 -32.44 -22.20 -2.95
N GLU A 633 -33.48 -22.97 -2.61
CA GLU A 633 -34.84 -22.74 -3.13
C GLU A 633 -35.54 -21.51 -2.49
N SER A 634 -35.04 -20.98 -1.37
CA SER A 634 -35.53 -19.74 -0.75
C SER A 634 -34.75 -18.48 -1.17
N ALA A 635 -33.70 -18.64 -1.99
CA ALA A 635 -32.90 -17.54 -2.53
C ALA A 635 -33.24 -17.25 -4.00
N GLN A 636 -34.48 -16.79 -4.26
CA GLN A 636 -34.81 -16.03 -5.47
C GLN A 636 -34.91 -14.53 -5.14
N PRO A 637 -34.50 -13.64 -6.06
CA PRO A 637 -34.40 -12.20 -5.79
C PRO A 637 -35.79 -11.56 -5.61
N SER A 638 -36.00 -10.95 -4.45
CA SER A 638 -37.18 -10.14 -4.16
C SER A 638 -37.06 -8.79 -4.87
N GLN A 639 -38.13 -8.38 -5.55
CA GLN A 639 -38.30 -7.04 -6.15
C GLN A 639 -38.06 -5.90 -5.14
N PRO A 640 -37.59 -4.72 -5.59
CA PRO A 640 -37.36 -3.58 -4.71
C PRO A 640 -38.68 -3.02 -4.15
N LYS A 641 -38.78 -2.94 -2.81
CA LYS A 641 -39.89 -2.26 -2.12
C LYS A 641 -39.73 -0.74 -2.20
N GLN A 642 -40.84 -0.11 -2.55
CA GLN A 642 -41.05 1.33 -2.68
C GLN A 642 -40.82 2.08 -1.36
N VAL A 643 -40.16 3.23 -1.47
CA VAL A 643 -40.06 4.28 -0.42
C VAL A 643 -41.34 5.14 -0.48
N PRO A 644 -41.93 5.58 0.66
CA PRO A 644 -43.16 6.37 0.63
C PRO A 644 -42.92 7.79 0.10
N LYS A 645 -43.82 8.24 -0.79
CA LYS A 645 -43.82 9.58 -1.40
C LYS A 645 -44.34 10.66 -0.43
N PRO A 646 -43.78 11.88 -0.45
CA PRO A 646 -44.43 13.06 0.11
C PRO A 646 -45.60 13.51 -0.79
N VAL A 647 -46.66 14.00 -0.15
CA VAL A 647 -47.88 14.51 -0.80
C VAL A 647 -47.71 16.01 -1.06
N ILE A 648 -47.84 16.43 -2.33
CA ILE A 648 -48.07 17.82 -2.77
C ILE A 648 -49.11 17.75 -3.92
N PRO A 649 -50.14 18.62 -3.93
CA PRO A 649 -51.36 18.44 -4.75
C PRO A 649 -51.20 18.94 -6.20
N PRO A 650 -52.15 18.62 -7.11
CA PRO A 650 -51.98 18.81 -8.55
C PRO A 650 -52.42 20.20 -9.02
N LEU A 651 -51.83 20.66 -10.13
CA LEU A 651 -52.31 21.79 -10.93
C LEU A 651 -52.17 21.47 -12.42
N ASP A 652 -53.11 22.04 -13.16
CA ASP A 652 -53.63 21.66 -14.47
C ASP A 652 -52.73 21.98 -15.70
N ASN A 653 -53.17 21.41 -16.83
CA ASN A 653 -52.86 21.79 -18.22
C ASN A 653 -52.69 23.30 -18.46
N VAL A 654 -51.78 23.70 -19.37
CA VAL A 654 -52.00 24.62 -20.51
C VAL A 654 -50.71 24.71 -21.37
N SER A 655 -50.84 24.31 -22.65
CA SER A 655 -50.36 24.89 -23.92
C SER A 655 -48.92 25.40 -24.19
N GLN A 656 -48.47 25.06 -25.41
CA GLN A 656 -47.32 25.45 -26.28
C GLN A 656 -46.98 26.98 -26.38
N PRO A 657 -45.94 27.51 -27.11
CA PRO A 657 -45.11 26.91 -28.19
C PRO A 657 -43.59 27.30 -28.30
N ILE A 658 -43.01 26.78 -29.39
CA ILE A 658 -41.64 26.73 -29.95
C ILE A 658 -41.08 28.07 -30.49
N GLY A 659 -39.74 28.20 -30.54
CA GLY A 659 -38.97 29.04 -31.50
C GLY A 659 -37.45 29.06 -31.19
N GLN A 660 -36.62 28.16 -31.75
CA GLN A 660 -35.76 28.29 -32.97
C GLN A 660 -34.73 29.46 -33.01
N ASN A 661 -33.41 29.19 -32.87
CA ASN A 661 -32.47 28.97 -33.99
C ASN A 661 -30.94 28.95 -33.63
N GLN A 662 -30.28 27.82 -34.01
CA GLN A 662 -28.92 27.60 -34.59
C GLN A 662 -27.59 27.85 -33.82
N PRO A 663 -26.41 27.27 -34.21
CA PRO A 663 -26.09 26.02 -34.94
C PRO A 663 -24.98 25.13 -34.28
N VAL A 664 -24.71 23.93 -34.85
CA VAL A 664 -23.72 22.89 -34.43
C VAL A 664 -22.60 22.74 -35.48
N PRO A 665 -21.34 22.46 -35.10
CA PRO A 665 -20.70 21.17 -35.40
C PRO A 665 -19.81 20.67 -34.22
N GLY A 666 -19.63 19.39 -33.86
CA GLY A 666 -20.09 18.11 -34.37
C GLY A 666 -19.60 16.94 -33.48
N ASN A 667 -20.21 15.78 -33.69
CA ASN A 667 -19.84 14.40 -33.31
C ASN A 667 -19.72 14.01 -31.82
N GLY A 668 -20.88 13.86 -31.17
CA GLY A 668 -21.12 12.88 -30.10
C GLY A 668 -22.47 12.21 -30.35
N ILE A 669 -22.56 10.88 -30.21
CA ILE A 669 -23.83 10.14 -30.32
C ILE A 669 -24.56 10.29 -28.98
N TYR A 670 -25.72 10.93 -29.00
CA TYR A 670 -26.63 10.99 -27.85
C TYR A 670 -27.58 9.78 -27.89
N ASN A 671 -27.84 9.18 -26.73
CA ASN A 671 -28.88 8.15 -26.58
C ASN A 671 -30.29 8.78 -26.48
N ALA A 672 -31.34 7.97 -26.52
CA ALA A 672 -32.76 8.41 -26.58
C ALA A 672 -33.20 9.37 -25.45
N ASP A 673 -32.43 9.49 -24.36
CA ASP A 673 -32.66 10.40 -23.22
C ASP A 673 -31.72 11.63 -23.20
N ASN A 674 -31.05 11.95 -24.32
CA ASN A 674 -30.26 13.16 -24.52
C ASN A 674 -29.07 13.38 -23.54
N GLN A 675 -28.51 12.30 -22.98
CA GLN A 675 -27.26 12.34 -22.21
C GLN A 675 -26.04 12.03 -23.10
N TYR A 676 -24.95 12.80 -22.89
CA TYR A 676 -23.68 12.63 -23.60
C TYR A 676 -22.92 11.42 -23.06
N THR A 677 -22.67 10.43 -23.92
CA THR A 677 -21.75 9.31 -23.63
C THR A 677 -20.44 9.52 -24.40
N PRO A 678 -19.28 9.59 -23.75
CA PRO A 678 -17.99 9.69 -24.45
C PRO A 678 -17.70 8.41 -25.23
N PRO A 679 -16.94 8.47 -26.34
CA PRO A 679 -16.57 7.28 -27.10
C PRO A 679 -15.70 6.35 -26.23
N PRO A 680 -15.87 5.02 -26.33
CA PRO A 680 -15.14 4.09 -25.49
C PRO A 680 -13.63 4.03 -25.81
N ALA A 681 -12.83 3.79 -24.77
CA ALA A 681 -11.36 3.71 -24.83
C ALA A 681 -10.83 2.49 -25.64
N PRO A 682 -9.55 2.51 -26.10
CA PRO A 682 -8.98 1.55 -27.06
C PRO A 682 -8.92 0.08 -26.63
N SER A 683 -9.27 -0.27 -25.39
CA SER A 683 -9.16 -1.63 -24.82
C SER A 683 -10.35 -2.56 -25.12
N GLN A 684 -11.24 -2.15 -26.03
CA GLN A 684 -12.51 -2.84 -26.32
C GLN A 684 -12.45 -3.74 -27.57
N TYR A 685 -11.37 -3.66 -28.33
CA TYR A 685 -11.18 -4.43 -29.56
C TYR A 685 -9.98 -5.36 -29.40
N GLU A 686 -10.07 -6.55 -29.99
CA GLU A 686 -8.95 -7.49 -30.11
C GLU A 686 -8.34 -7.38 -31.52
N LEU A 687 -7.05 -7.67 -31.65
CA LEU A 687 -6.37 -7.78 -32.94
C LEU A 687 -6.29 -9.26 -33.33
N ASP A 688 -6.91 -9.62 -34.45
CA ASP A 688 -6.71 -10.91 -35.11
C ASP A 688 -5.97 -10.67 -36.43
N GLY A 689 -4.65 -10.85 -36.38
CA GLY A 689 -3.73 -10.38 -37.44
C GLY A 689 -3.81 -8.86 -37.63
N ASN A 690 -4.20 -8.42 -38.85
CA ASN A 690 -4.38 -7.01 -39.21
C ASN A 690 -5.85 -6.52 -39.06
N ARG A 691 -6.76 -7.32 -38.50
CA ARG A 691 -8.18 -6.96 -38.32
C ARG A 691 -8.46 -6.57 -36.87
N VAL A 692 -9.15 -5.45 -36.69
CA VAL A 692 -9.68 -4.98 -35.40
C VAL A 692 -11.06 -5.62 -35.20
N ILE A 693 -11.16 -6.61 -34.31
CA ILE A 693 -12.38 -7.38 -34.01
C ILE A 693 -12.91 -7.02 -32.62
N LEU A 694 -14.16 -7.37 -32.30
CA LEU A 694 -14.70 -7.14 -30.96
C LEU A 694 -14.07 -8.09 -29.94
N ASN A 695 -13.79 -7.60 -28.72
CA ASN A 695 -13.39 -8.50 -27.64
C ASN A 695 -14.54 -9.49 -27.27
N MET A 696 -14.25 -10.53 -26.48
CA MET A 696 -15.24 -11.60 -26.23
C MET A 696 -16.57 -11.07 -25.63
N GLU A 697 -16.48 -10.15 -24.69
CA GLU A 697 -17.64 -9.58 -23.99
C GLU A 697 -18.49 -8.70 -24.92
N LEU A 698 -17.86 -7.86 -25.74
CA LEU A 698 -18.55 -7.02 -26.71
C LEU A 698 -19.08 -7.82 -27.90
N ALA A 699 -18.40 -8.89 -28.32
CA ALA A 699 -18.93 -9.80 -29.32
C ALA A 699 -20.22 -10.48 -28.81
N THR A 700 -20.21 -11.01 -27.58
CA THR A 700 -21.42 -11.59 -26.95
C THR A 700 -22.55 -10.56 -26.83
N ASN A 701 -22.24 -9.34 -26.39
CA ASN A 701 -23.22 -8.25 -26.33
C ASN A 701 -23.72 -7.84 -27.73
N GLY A 702 -22.86 -7.88 -28.75
CA GLY A 702 -23.23 -7.62 -30.14
C GLY A 702 -24.24 -8.66 -30.67
N TRP A 703 -23.98 -9.95 -30.42
CA TRP A 703 -24.94 -11.01 -30.78
C TRP A 703 -26.29 -10.83 -30.06
N LEU A 704 -26.30 -10.41 -28.79
CA LEU A 704 -27.55 -10.11 -28.08
C LEU A 704 -28.26 -8.86 -28.60
N ARG A 705 -27.51 -7.79 -28.87
CA ARG A 705 -28.04 -6.47 -29.21
C ARG A 705 -28.56 -6.38 -30.64
N PHE A 706 -27.94 -7.06 -31.58
CA PHE A 706 -28.27 -6.95 -33.02
C PHE A 706 -29.21 -8.04 -33.51
N LEU A 707 -29.80 -8.83 -32.61
CA LEU A 707 -30.85 -9.77 -32.97
C LEU A 707 -32.09 -8.98 -33.45
N PRO A 708 -32.61 -9.22 -34.67
CA PRO A 708 -33.78 -8.51 -35.17
C PRO A 708 -35.01 -8.70 -34.27
N GLU A 709 -35.84 -7.67 -34.16
CA GLU A 709 -37.07 -7.72 -33.35
C GLU A 709 -37.98 -8.86 -33.82
N GLY A 710 -38.52 -9.62 -32.86
CA GLY A 710 -39.38 -10.78 -33.13
C GLY A 710 -38.63 -12.11 -33.25
N PHE A 711 -37.29 -12.12 -33.28
CA PHE A 711 -36.50 -13.36 -33.29
C PHE A 711 -35.91 -13.70 -31.92
N VAL A 712 -35.75 -14.99 -31.65
CA VAL A 712 -35.12 -15.52 -30.42
C VAL A 712 -34.13 -16.63 -30.73
N TYR A 713 -33.04 -16.71 -29.98
CA TYR A 713 -32.08 -17.80 -30.11
C TYR A 713 -32.67 -19.12 -29.62
N GLY A 714 -32.48 -20.19 -30.39
CA GLY A 714 -32.95 -21.54 -30.03
C GLY A 714 -32.28 -22.13 -28.78
N ARG A 715 -31.16 -21.56 -28.32
CA ARG A 715 -30.48 -21.89 -27.05
C ARG A 715 -29.99 -20.61 -26.38
N GLN A 716 -30.18 -20.49 -25.07
CA GLN A 716 -29.78 -19.30 -24.30
C GLN A 716 -28.27 -19.04 -24.33
N GLU A 717 -27.44 -20.08 -24.35
CA GLU A 717 -25.97 -19.96 -24.38
C GLU A 717 -25.40 -19.62 -25.77
N MET A 718 -26.24 -19.52 -26.81
CA MET A 718 -25.75 -19.34 -28.19
C MET A 718 -24.96 -18.04 -28.40
N PRO A 719 -25.41 -16.86 -27.94
CA PRO A 719 -24.65 -15.60 -28.13
C PRO A 719 -23.30 -15.61 -27.43
N LYS A 720 -23.23 -16.25 -26.26
CA LYS A 720 -22.00 -16.42 -25.49
C LYS A 720 -21.01 -17.33 -26.22
N ASN A 721 -21.49 -18.43 -26.77
CA ASN A 721 -20.66 -19.33 -27.58
C ASN A 721 -20.22 -18.66 -28.87
N LEU A 722 -21.10 -17.95 -29.58
CA LEU A 722 -20.74 -17.24 -30.81
C LEU A 722 -19.69 -16.16 -30.57
N GLY A 723 -19.83 -15.37 -29.49
CA GLY A 723 -18.81 -14.37 -29.11
C GLY A 723 -17.47 -15.00 -28.70
N LYS A 724 -17.49 -16.21 -28.14
CA LYS A 724 -16.29 -16.97 -27.75
C LYS A 724 -15.53 -17.57 -28.94
N PHE A 725 -16.24 -18.11 -29.93
CA PHE A 725 -15.62 -18.85 -31.03
C PHE A 725 -15.24 -17.98 -32.23
N TYR A 726 -16.03 -16.93 -32.53
CA TYR A 726 -15.91 -16.19 -33.77
C TYR A 726 -15.24 -14.81 -33.58
N ALA A 727 -14.34 -14.48 -34.50
CA ALA A 727 -13.56 -13.25 -34.55
C ALA A 727 -14.23 -12.24 -35.50
N LEU A 728 -15.34 -11.63 -35.06
CA LEU A 728 -16.17 -10.75 -35.89
C LEU A 728 -16.17 -9.29 -35.43
N THR A 729 -16.33 -8.40 -36.40
CA THR A 729 -16.64 -6.97 -36.16
C THR A 729 -18.15 -6.78 -35.89
N GLU A 730 -18.52 -5.61 -35.37
CA GLU A 730 -19.94 -5.26 -35.17
C GLU A 730 -20.75 -5.34 -36.48
N HIS A 731 -20.16 -4.87 -37.59
CA HIS A 731 -20.82 -4.90 -38.89
C HIS A 731 -21.07 -6.33 -39.37
N GLU A 732 -20.10 -7.22 -39.18
CA GLU A 732 -20.21 -8.63 -39.58
C GLU A 732 -21.28 -9.37 -38.77
N ILE A 733 -21.37 -9.14 -37.45
CA ILE A 733 -22.43 -9.71 -36.62
C ILE A 733 -23.81 -9.27 -37.11
N LYS A 734 -24.00 -7.98 -37.44
CA LYS A 734 -25.26 -7.46 -37.97
C LYS A 734 -25.64 -8.13 -39.29
N VAL A 735 -24.71 -8.22 -40.23
CA VAL A 735 -24.95 -8.85 -41.53
C VAL A 735 -25.29 -10.34 -41.36
N THR A 736 -24.54 -11.05 -40.52
CA THR A 736 -24.81 -12.47 -40.23
C THR A 736 -26.18 -12.68 -39.60
N LEU A 737 -26.61 -11.84 -38.65
CA LEU A 737 -27.92 -11.97 -38.02
C LEU A 737 -29.07 -11.60 -38.96
N GLN A 738 -28.89 -10.62 -39.83
CA GLN A 738 -29.91 -10.30 -40.83
C GLN A 738 -30.11 -11.45 -41.82
N MET A 739 -29.03 -12.07 -42.31
CA MET A 739 -29.13 -13.25 -43.17
C MET A 739 -29.75 -14.45 -42.44
N ALA A 740 -29.38 -14.67 -41.18
CA ALA A 740 -29.95 -15.73 -40.36
C ALA A 740 -31.45 -15.53 -40.09
N ALA A 741 -31.90 -14.28 -39.91
CA ALA A 741 -33.31 -13.96 -39.75
C ALA A 741 -34.11 -14.23 -41.04
N ASN A 742 -33.57 -13.85 -42.20
CA ASN A 742 -34.21 -14.13 -43.50
C ASN A 742 -34.36 -15.65 -43.73
N LEU A 743 -33.32 -16.45 -43.45
CA LEU A 743 -33.39 -17.91 -43.55
C LEU A 743 -34.42 -18.51 -42.59
N ALA A 744 -34.50 -17.97 -41.36
CA ALA A 744 -35.49 -18.43 -40.38
C ALA A 744 -36.91 -18.07 -40.81
N GLU A 745 -37.10 -16.90 -41.45
CA GLU A 745 -38.38 -16.47 -42.02
C GLU A 745 -38.80 -17.34 -43.21
N GLU A 746 -37.87 -17.75 -44.08
CA GLU A 746 -38.10 -18.71 -45.17
C GLU A 746 -38.53 -20.10 -44.64
N GLU A 747 -38.00 -20.53 -43.48
CA GLU A 747 -38.44 -21.74 -42.77
C GLU A 747 -39.73 -21.53 -41.95
N GLY A 748 -40.28 -20.30 -41.90
CA GLY A 748 -41.49 -19.97 -41.13
C GLY A 748 -41.29 -20.00 -39.61
N THR A 749 -40.07 -19.77 -39.12
CA THR A 749 -39.72 -19.81 -37.69
C THR A 749 -39.11 -18.50 -37.21
N GLN A 750 -39.49 -18.07 -36.01
CA GLN A 750 -38.86 -16.95 -35.30
C GLN A 750 -37.69 -17.41 -34.40
N ARG A 751 -37.37 -18.70 -34.40
CA ARG A 751 -36.28 -19.28 -33.60
C ARG A 751 -35.03 -19.49 -34.45
N ILE A 752 -34.02 -18.66 -34.23
CA ILE A 752 -32.71 -18.78 -34.87
C ILE A 752 -31.92 -19.91 -34.21
N LYS A 753 -31.68 -20.99 -34.95
CA LYS A 753 -30.78 -22.11 -34.59
C LYS A 753 -29.40 -21.91 -35.21
N PHE A 754 -28.36 -22.48 -34.60
CA PHE A 754 -27.00 -22.41 -35.16
C PHE A 754 -26.94 -22.99 -36.58
N SER A 755 -27.46 -24.20 -36.79
CA SER A 755 -27.69 -24.79 -38.12
C SER A 755 -29.20 -24.91 -38.36
N PRO A 756 -29.72 -24.50 -39.52
CA PRO A 756 -28.99 -23.96 -40.69
C PRO A 756 -28.70 -22.45 -40.63
N HIS A 757 -29.44 -21.69 -39.82
CA HIS A 757 -29.55 -20.23 -39.96
C HIS A 757 -28.27 -19.41 -39.74
N ILE A 758 -27.40 -19.78 -38.79
CA ILE A 758 -26.17 -19.01 -38.51
C ILE A 758 -24.96 -19.61 -39.22
N SER A 759 -24.88 -20.93 -39.33
CA SER A 759 -23.77 -21.64 -39.96
C SER A 759 -23.59 -21.26 -41.42
N GLU A 760 -24.68 -21.10 -42.17
CA GLU A 760 -24.62 -20.78 -43.61
C GLU A 760 -24.13 -19.35 -43.88
N PRO A 761 -24.65 -18.29 -43.22
CA PRO A 761 -24.07 -16.95 -43.31
C PRO A 761 -22.60 -16.88 -42.85
N LEU A 762 -22.21 -17.66 -41.85
CA LEU A 762 -20.81 -17.73 -41.40
C LEU A 762 -19.90 -18.40 -42.44
N GLU A 763 -20.37 -19.41 -43.18
CA GLU A 763 -19.62 -20.00 -44.30
C GLU A 763 -19.44 -19.02 -45.46
N ILE A 764 -20.48 -18.23 -45.78
CA ILE A 764 -20.40 -17.17 -46.79
C ILE A 764 -19.38 -16.11 -46.36
N LEU A 765 -19.40 -15.73 -45.08
CA LEU A 765 -18.46 -14.77 -44.52
C LEU A 765 -17.03 -15.32 -44.53
N LYS A 766 -16.84 -16.61 -44.21
CA LYS A 766 -15.56 -17.32 -44.31
C LYS A 766 -14.95 -17.21 -45.71
N LYS A 767 -15.75 -17.39 -46.76
CA LYS A 767 -15.29 -17.31 -48.16
C LYS A 767 -14.88 -15.89 -48.58
N LYS A 768 -15.43 -14.85 -47.94
CA LYS A 768 -15.11 -13.43 -48.21
C LYS A 768 -13.87 -12.92 -47.47
N LEU A 769 -13.43 -13.62 -46.42
CA LEU A 769 -12.25 -13.22 -45.64
C LEU A 769 -10.97 -13.71 -46.34
N GLU A 770 -10.45 -12.92 -47.29
CA GLU A 770 -9.25 -13.30 -48.07
C GLU A 770 -7.94 -13.32 -47.26
N LYS A 771 -7.89 -12.71 -46.06
CA LYS A 771 -6.65 -12.57 -45.24
C LYS A 771 -6.84 -12.64 -43.71
N GLY A 772 -8.00 -13.09 -43.20
CA GLY A 772 -8.28 -13.14 -41.76
C GLY A 772 -8.95 -14.45 -41.33
N SER A 773 -8.70 -14.89 -40.09
CA SER A 773 -9.39 -16.06 -39.54
C SER A 773 -10.84 -15.71 -39.19
N LEU A 774 -11.77 -16.64 -39.44
CA LEU A 774 -13.14 -16.54 -38.94
C LEU A 774 -13.20 -16.86 -37.43
N TYR A 775 -12.24 -17.65 -36.95
CA TYR A 775 -12.17 -18.15 -35.58
C TYR A 775 -11.13 -17.38 -34.80
N ARG A 776 -11.39 -17.15 -33.51
CA ARG A 776 -10.35 -16.62 -32.61
C ARG A 776 -9.19 -17.61 -32.51
N ASP A 777 -7.96 -17.10 -32.41
CA ASP A 777 -6.71 -17.90 -32.41
C ASP A 777 -6.73 -19.11 -31.48
N GLN A 778 -7.36 -19.00 -30.30
CA GLN A 778 -7.49 -20.08 -29.32
C GLN A 778 -8.30 -21.28 -29.81
N PHE A 779 -9.03 -21.14 -30.93
CA PHE A 779 -9.90 -22.15 -31.53
C PHE A 779 -9.56 -22.48 -32.99
N SER A 780 -8.50 -21.88 -33.56
CA SER A 780 -8.10 -22.11 -34.95
C SER A 780 -7.54 -23.53 -35.22
N SER A 781 -7.29 -24.33 -34.19
CA SER A 781 -6.76 -25.70 -34.28
C SER A 781 -7.73 -26.80 -33.84
N MET A 782 -9.01 -26.48 -33.65
CA MET A 782 -10.12 -27.43 -33.46
C MET A 782 -10.86 -27.62 -34.79
#